data_AF-A0A948V9R3-F1
#
_entry.id   AF-A0A948V9R3-F1
#
_cell.length_a   1.000
_cell.length_b   1.000
_cell.length_c   1.000
_cell.angle_alpha   90.00
_cell.angle_beta   90.00
_cell.angle_gamma   90.00
#
_symmetry.space_group_name_H-M   'P 1'
#
loop_
_entity.id
_entity.type
_entity.pdbx_description
1 polymer ?
#
loop_
_entity_poly.entity_id
_entity_poly.type
_entity_poly.pdbx_seq_one_letter_code
_entity_poly.pdbx_strand_id
1 'polypeptide(L)'
;SQQLGRREEAAARFAELERRSRAAADDFHTGKALYGLGRLQFRLRDLAGADSLYSLALPFLEASGDSADLAPVYNGLGNCRVGRGAFREARLMFSLAARMARAGGSLSLEAMATNNLAGIEMTLGDPAAAVAGYRRSRDIQRERGLWQQVGPPWRNLALALMDLGLWDEARAELEECLGFGRERGFVDQVAITSIRLAEVDLGAGRPDAALARCRDLLADPDTPFEVGCNAGMRGAEALLRLGRPEEALAELDAVGARLGQGRDFTLEIMLAIDRGRVLRALGRHAEAVAVLRAARVQAAETGVAGHRLLLVTDAAESWFALGQRDSTRDLLDAAEGLWEQDRALPTDPQWRERRGAEAQKLFGIMTASLLQEGDVAGAFAAVQRYKARTLLERMLGPGDALPPATDVPPPVSLARLRGEILGPGEVLLDVLAGTDQGLLFVATRDTCLVVTLPGEERWEEELSPLLASLAHPFGPFDRDAAAGVAAALAGPPDQGVAAMIRSAGTIFFSPDGVLHRLPLAAIHPDADVRRLPSATILAHLRGRADVPGDSARILAIAGHENPGRQRLAGARAETALLARRFANVTVPAGVGADSALFGGEDPEEFDLLHLACHGEVDPDRPWNSALVFGTADEPVLLRAGPIADLSLQARLAVLSSCESAAGGILAGEGILGLGSGFLAAGVPAVVATLWPVEDQATFRFCEAFYGSLARQGVPARALIEARSALRSDPATAHPF
;
A
#
# COMPACT_ATOMS: atom_id res chain seq x y z
N SER A 1 -4.14 -37.20 -25.70
CA SER A 1 -5.15 -36.16 -26.03
C SER A 1 -4.79 -34.77 -25.52
N GLN A 2 -4.41 -34.59 -24.24
CA GLN A 2 -4.14 -33.26 -23.67
C GLN A 2 -2.91 -32.53 -24.26
N GLN A 3 -1.82 -33.25 -24.55
CA GLN A 3 -0.64 -32.71 -25.27
C GLN A 3 -0.90 -32.49 -26.77
N LEU A 4 -1.96 -33.09 -27.32
CA LEU A 4 -2.33 -33.02 -28.74
C LEU A 4 -3.49 -32.04 -29.00
N GLY A 5 -3.85 -31.20 -28.03
CA GLY A 5 -4.92 -30.22 -28.16
C GLY A 5 -6.36 -30.77 -28.24
N ARG A 6 -6.56 -32.09 -28.09
CA ARG A 6 -7.89 -32.74 -28.14
C ARG A 6 -8.59 -32.64 -26.79
N ARG A 7 -9.20 -31.48 -26.53
CA ARG A 7 -9.71 -31.07 -25.19
C ARG A 7 -10.96 -31.84 -24.76
N GLU A 8 -11.97 -31.96 -25.61
CA GLU A 8 -13.22 -32.68 -25.29
C GLU A 8 -12.97 -34.18 -25.05
N GLU A 9 -12.13 -34.78 -25.88
CA GLU A 9 -11.70 -36.16 -25.72
C GLU A 9 -10.95 -36.37 -24.39
N ALA A 10 -10.09 -35.41 -24.00
CA ALA A 10 -9.39 -35.47 -22.72
C ALA A 10 -10.38 -35.35 -21.53
N ALA A 11 -11.36 -34.44 -21.63
CA ALA A 11 -12.39 -34.28 -20.61
C ALA A 11 -13.23 -35.56 -20.45
N ALA A 12 -13.70 -36.14 -21.55
CA ALA A 12 -14.46 -37.40 -21.54
C ALA A 12 -13.65 -38.55 -20.92
N ARG A 13 -12.35 -38.65 -21.23
CA ARG A 13 -11.46 -39.67 -20.66
C ARG A 13 -11.24 -39.49 -19.16
N PHE A 14 -11.06 -38.25 -18.68
CA PHE A 14 -10.93 -38.01 -17.23
C PHE A 14 -12.25 -38.23 -16.49
N ALA A 15 -13.39 -37.84 -17.07
CA ALA A 15 -14.70 -38.14 -16.48
C ALA A 15 -14.97 -39.65 -16.41
N GLU A 16 -14.57 -40.41 -17.43
CA GLU A 16 -14.67 -41.87 -17.39
C GLU A 16 -13.74 -42.48 -16.34
N LEU A 17 -12.50 -41.98 -16.22
CA LEU A 17 -11.57 -42.42 -15.19
C LEU A 17 -12.13 -42.15 -13.79
N GLU A 18 -12.67 -40.95 -13.56
CA GLU A 18 -13.27 -40.55 -12.28
C GLU A 18 -14.41 -41.50 -11.89
N ARG A 19 -15.36 -41.77 -12.81
CA ARG A 19 -16.48 -42.67 -12.53
C ARG A 19 -16.03 -44.10 -12.22
N ARG A 20 -15.09 -44.63 -13.00
CA ARG A 20 -14.59 -46.00 -12.81
C ARG A 20 -13.79 -46.16 -11.52
N SER A 21 -12.88 -45.23 -11.25
CA SER A 21 -12.05 -45.24 -10.05
C SER A 21 -12.89 -45.06 -8.79
N ARG A 22 -13.87 -44.14 -8.80
CA ARG A 22 -14.80 -43.96 -7.69
C ARG A 22 -15.64 -45.21 -7.42
N ALA A 23 -16.17 -45.85 -8.47
CA ALA A 23 -16.92 -47.11 -8.33
C ALA A 23 -16.05 -48.27 -7.80
N ALA A 24 -14.74 -48.22 -8.05
CA ALA A 24 -13.76 -49.19 -7.56
C ALA A 24 -13.19 -48.83 -6.18
N ALA A 25 -13.60 -47.72 -5.55
CA ALA A 25 -12.99 -47.17 -4.35
C ALA A 25 -11.46 -46.94 -4.47
N ASP A 26 -11.00 -46.56 -5.66
CA ASP A 26 -9.62 -46.17 -5.95
C ASP A 26 -9.47 -44.65 -5.78
N ASP A 27 -9.18 -44.23 -4.55
CA ASP A 27 -9.08 -42.83 -4.18
C ASP A 27 -7.99 -42.11 -4.97
N PHE A 28 -6.83 -42.74 -5.18
CA PHE A 28 -5.72 -42.14 -5.90
C PHE A 28 -6.12 -41.75 -7.34
N HIS A 29 -6.65 -42.69 -8.12
CA HIS A 29 -7.06 -42.39 -9.49
C HIS A 29 -8.30 -41.49 -9.56
N THR A 30 -9.18 -41.54 -8.56
CA THR A 30 -10.30 -40.59 -8.42
C THR A 30 -9.76 -39.17 -8.28
N GLY A 31 -8.81 -38.95 -7.36
CA GLY A 31 -8.13 -37.68 -7.16
C GLY A 31 -7.39 -37.18 -8.40
N LYS A 32 -6.63 -38.06 -9.09
CA LYS A 32 -5.92 -37.70 -10.33
C LYS A 32 -6.87 -37.34 -11.47
N ALA A 33 -8.02 -38.00 -11.56
CA ALA A 33 -9.03 -37.69 -12.56
C ALA A 33 -9.67 -36.32 -12.32
N LEU A 34 -10.05 -36.03 -11.07
CA LEU A 34 -10.58 -34.72 -10.65
C LEU A 34 -9.57 -33.59 -10.90
N TYR A 35 -8.30 -33.78 -10.54
CA TYR A 35 -7.23 -32.84 -10.87
C TYR A 35 -7.09 -32.62 -12.39
N GLY A 36 -7.14 -33.70 -13.18
CA GLY A 36 -7.11 -33.64 -14.65
C GLY A 36 -8.25 -32.81 -15.24
N LEU A 37 -9.47 -32.98 -14.72
CA LEU A 37 -10.65 -32.18 -15.09
C LEU A 37 -10.46 -30.71 -14.66
N GLY A 38 -9.99 -30.45 -13.44
CA GLY A 38 -9.73 -29.10 -12.96
C GLY A 38 -8.75 -28.33 -13.85
N ARG A 39 -7.67 -28.99 -14.32
CA ARG A 39 -6.73 -28.40 -15.28
C ARG A 39 -7.34 -28.08 -16.64
N LEU A 40 -8.36 -28.82 -17.06
CA LEU A 40 -9.07 -28.54 -18.30
C LEU A 40 -9.99 -27.33 -18.11
N GLN A 41 -10.73 -27.27 -17.01
CA GLN A 41 -11.58 -26.13 -16.68
C GLN A 41 -10.78 -24.83 -16.53
N PHE A 42 -9.62 -24.89 -15.86
CA PHE A 42 -8.74 -23.74 -15.73
C PHE A 42 -8.30 -23.20 -17.09
N ARG A 43 -7.96 -24.10 -18.04
CA ARG A 43 -7.61 -23.71 -19.42
C ARG A 43 -8.79 -23.17 -20.22
N LEU A 44 -10.02 -23.52 -19.84
CA LEU A 44 -11.25 -22.96 -20.40
C LEU A 44 -11.65 -21.63 -19.74
N ARG A 45 -10.83 -21.11 -18.81
CA ARG A 45 -11.11 -19.92 -17.99
C ARG A 45 -12.33 -20.08 -17.06
N ASP A 46 -12.83 -21.30 -16.87
CA ASP A 46 -13.79 -21.61 -15.81
C ASP A 46 -13.04 -21.80 -14.48
N LEU A 47 -12.72 -20.67 -13.86
CA LEU A 47 -11.96 -20.64 -12.60
C LEU A 47 -12.74 -21.25 -11.44
N ALA A 48 -14.07 -21.07 -11.39
CA ALA A 48 -14.91 -21.59 -10.32
C ALA A 48 -15.06 -23.12 -10.40
N GLY A 49 -15.28 -23.65 -11.61
CA GLY A 49 -15.30 -25.09 -11.84
C GLY A 49 -13.94 -25.74 -11.59
N ALA A 50 -12.84 -25.09 -12.02
CA ALA A 50 -11.49 -25.57 -11.74
C ALA A 50 -11.20 -25.64 -10.24
N ASP A 51 -11.51 -24.57 -9.50
CA ASP A 51 -11.30 -24.47 -8.06
C ASP A 51 -12.10 -25.55 -7.30
N SER A 52 -13.35 -25.76 -7.69
CA SER A 52 -14.21 -26.81 -7.11
C SER A 52 -13.64 -28.20 -7.34
N LEU A 53 -13.18 -28.49 -8.56
CA LEU A 53 -12.60 -29.79 -8.90
C LEU A 53 -11.26 -30.05 -8.20
N TYR A 54 -10.40 -29.04 -8.06
CA TYR A 54 -9.18 -29.17 -7.29
C TYR A 54 -9.46 -29.39 -5.80
N SER A 55 -10.44 -28.67 -5.24
CA SER A 55 -10.86 -28.84 -3.84
C SER A 55 -11.43 -30.24 -3.58
N LEU A 56 -12.21 -30.76 -4.53
CA LEU A 56 -12.72 -32.14 -4.46
C LEU A 56 -11.62 -33.19 -4.60
N ALA A 57 -10.53 -32.89 -5.31
CA ALA A 57 -9.40 -33.82 -5.49
C ALA A 57 -8.54 -33.96 -4.23
N LEU A 58 -8.45 -32.91 -3.41
CA LEU A 58 -7.59 -32.87 -2.22
C LEU A 58 -7.78 -34.06 -1.27
N PRO A 59 -8.98 -34.34 -0.72
CA PRO A 59 -9.14 -35.40 0.28
C PRO A 59 -8.76 -36.79 -0.26
N PHE A 60 -8.95 -37.04 -1.55
CA PHE A 60 -8.56 -38.30 -2.20
C PHE A 60 -7.04 -38.46 -2.33
N LEU A 61 -6.32 -37.34 -2.56
CA LEU A 61 -4.88 -37.34 -2.73
C LEU A 61 -4.14 -37.17 -1.39
N GLU A 62 -4.76 -36.57 -0.38
CA GLU A 62 -4.23 -36.52 0.99
C GLU A 62 -4.17 -37.92 1.60
N ALA A 63 -5.14 -38.78 1.28
CA ALA A 63 -5.18 -40.17 1.72
C ALA A 63 -3.99 -41.01 1.22
N SER A 64 -3.35 -40.64 0.10
CA SER A 64 -2.15 -41.34 -0.39
C SER A 64 -0.86 -40.89 0.33
N GLY A 65 -0.88 -39.74 1.00
CA GLY A 65 0.27 -39.17 1.71
C GLY A 65 1.42 -38.69 0.82
N ASP A 66 1.30 -38.76 -0.52
CA ASP A 66 2.37 -38.37 -1.43
C ASP A 66 2.37 -36.87 -1.70
N SER A 67 3.39 -36.20 -1.16
CA SER A 67 3.59 -34.76 -1.34
C SER A 67 3.78 -34.34 -2.81
N ALA A 68 4.25 -35.24 -3.68
CA ALA A 68 4.43 -34.96 -5.10
C ALA A 68 3.09 -34.81 -5.85
N ASP A 69 2.01 -35.46 -5.38
CA ASP A 69 0.69 -35.39 -5.98
C ASP A 69 -0.17 -34.23 -5.44
N LEU A 70 0.10 -33.77 -4.21
CA LEU A 70 -0.59 -32.62 -3.60
C LEU A 70 -0.10 -31.28 -4.14
N ALA A 71 1.20 -31.14 -4.37
CA ALA A 71 1.80 -29.87 -4.80
C ALA A 71 1.18 -29.26 -6.08
N PRO A 72 0.90 -30.03 -7.15
CA PRO A 72 0.27 -29.50 -8.36
C PRO A 72 -1.19 -29.05 -8.15
N VAL A 73 -1.91 -29.68 -7.20
CA VAL A 73 -3.29 -29.34 -6.85
C VAL A 73 -3.32 -28.00 -6.13
N TYR A 74 -2.49 -27.83 -5.09
CA TYR A 74 -2.38 -26.55 -4.39
C TYR A 74 -1.92 -25.42 -5.32
N ASN A 75 -0.98 -25.67 -6.23
CA ASN A 75 -0.59 -24.65 -7.23
C ASN A 75 -1.76 -24.31 -8.18
N GLY A 76 -2.58 -25.30 -8.55
CA GLY A 76 -3.79 -25.10 -9.34
C GLY A 76 -4.85 -24.26 -8.62
N LEU A 77 -5.09 -24.54 -7.33
CA LEU A 77 -5.96 -23.74 -6.46
C LEU A 77 -5.45 -22.30 -6.37
N GLY A 78 -4.15 -22.12 -6.08
CA GLY A 78 -3.52 -20.80 -6.04
C GLY A 78 -3.81 -19.99 -7.30
N ASN A 79 -3.58 -20.57 -8.48
CA ASN A 79 -3.88 -19.90 -9.76
C ASN A 79 -5.38 -19.54 -9.93
N CYS A 80 -6.30 -20.39 -9.45
CA CYS A 80 -7.73 -20.08 -9.49
C CYS A 80 -8.07 -18.91 -8.56
N ARG A 81 -7.49 -18.88 -7.35
CA ARG A 81 -7.67 -17.81 -6.38
C ARG A 81 -7.11 -16.48 -6.89
N VAL A 82 -5.95 -16.48 -7.54
CA VAL A 82 -5.41 -15.29 -8.25
C VAL A 82 -6.40 -14.76 -9.29
N GLY A 83 -6.91 -15.63 -10.17
CA GLY A 83 -7.85 -15.20 -11.21
C GLY A 83 -9.20 -14.71 -10.68
N ARG A 84 -9.49 -14.92 -9.39
CA ARG A 84 -10.68 -14.43 -8.69
C ARG A 84 -10.39 -13.25 -7.75
N GLY A 85 -9.14 -12.78 -7.66
CA GLY A 85 -8.73 -11.69 -6.77
C GLY A 85 -8.55 -12.07 -5.30
N ALA A 86 -8.57 -13.37 -4.95
CA ALA A 86 -8.40 -13.86 -3.58
C ALA A 86 -6.91 -14.07 -3.24
N PHE A 87 -6.15 -12.97 -3.13
CA PHE A 87 -4.68 -13.01 -3.07
C PHE A 87 -4.11 -13.64 -1.79
N ARG A 88 -4.71 -13.42 -0.61
CA ARG A 88 -4.31 -14.11 0.65
C ARG A 88 -4.47 -15.62 0.57
N GLU A 89 -5.59 -16.08 0.04
CA GLU A 89 -5.83 -17.51 -0.17
C GLU A 89 -4.86 -18.08 -1.21
N ALA A 90 -4.60 -17.35 -2.29
CA ALA A 90 -3.58 -17.72 -3.26
C ALA A 90 -2.19 -17.85 -2.61
N ARG A 91 -1.80 -16.91 -1.73
CA ARG A 91 -0.56 -16.97 -0.94
C ARG A 91 -0.46 -18.25 -0.13
N LEU A 92 -1.53 -18.63 0.58
CA LEU A 92 -1.59 -19.87 1.35
C LEU A 92 -1.44 -21.09 0.43
N MET A 93 -2.17 -21.14 -0.67
CA MET A 93 -2.14 -22.25 -1.62
C MET A 93 -0.75 -22.41 -2.27
N PHE A 94 -0.10 -21.33 -2.69
CA PHE A 94 1.26 -21.41 -3.24
C PHE A 94 2.30 -21.77 -2.18
N SER A 95 2.13 -21.33 -0.94
CA SER A 95 2.98 -21.72 0.19
C SER A 95 2.90 -23.23 0.46
N LEU A 96 1.68 -23.79 0.46
CA LEU A 96 1.46 -25.24 0.58
C LEU A 96 2.06 -25.98 -0.63
N ALA A 97 1.84 -25.48 -1.85
CA ALA A 97 2.40 -26.07 -3.06
C ALA A 97 3.94 -26.14 -3.03
N ALA A 98 4.60 -25.06 -2.62
CA ALA A 98 6.06 -25.02 -2.50
C ALA A 98 6.57 -26.00 -1.42
N ARG A 99 5.88 -26.08 -0.28
CA ARG A 99 6.21 -27.01 0.82
C ARG A 99 6.07 -28.47 0.37
N MET A 100 4.95 -28.82 -0.25
CA MET A 100 4.68 -30.17 -0.75
C MET A 100 5.65 -30.54 -1.87
N ALA A 101 5.97 -29.61 -2.78
CA ALA A 101 6.94 -29.85 -3.85
C ALA A 101 8.34 -30.15 -3.31
N ARG A 102 8.76 -29.43 -2.27
CA ARG A 102 10.03 -29.67 -1.57
C ARG A 102 10.04 -31.03 -0.88
N ALA A 103 8.99 -31.36 -0.14
CA ALA A 103 8.86 -32.65 0.54
C ALA A 103 8.84 -33.83 -0.44
N GLY A 104 8.19 -33.66 -1.60
CA GLY A 104 8.16 -34.64 -2.69
C GLY A 104 9.39 -34.63 -3.61
N GLY A 105 10.41 -33.80 -3.35
CA GLY A 105 11.64 -33.71 -4.16
C GLY A 105 11.46 -33.13 -5.58
N SER A 106 10.33 -32.50 -5.86
CA SER A 106 10.00 -31.93 -7.17
C SER A 106 10.52 -30.49 -7.29
N LEU A 107 11.81 -30.34 -7.58
CA LEU A 107 12.41 -29.01 -7.68
C LEU A 107 11.80 -28.13 -8.79
N SER A 108 11.33 -28.70 -9.90
CA SER A 108 10.66 -27.90 -10.96
C SER A 108 9.36 -27.27 -10.46
N LEU A 109 8.59 -28.01 -9.67
CA LEU A 109 7.34 -27.52 -9.11
C LEU A 109 7.59 -26.59 -7.93
N GLU A 110 8.64 -26.84 -7.15
CA GLU A 110 9.09 -25.91 -6.11
C GLU A 110 9.48 -24.57 -6.72
N ALA A 111 10.28 -24.55 -7.79
CA ALA A 111 10.64 -23.32 -8.49
C ALA A 111 9.41 -22.58 -9.02
N MET A 112 8.43 -23.29 -9.61
CA MET A 112 7.20 -22.68 -10.12
C MET A 112 6.34 -22.10 -8.98
N ALA A 113 6.10 -22.89 -7.92
CA ALA A 113 5.27 -22.47 -6.79
C ALA A 113 5.91 -21.31 -6.02
N THR A 114 7.24 -21.30 -5.84
CA THR A 114 7.96 -20.20 -5.20
C THR A 114 7.97 -18.93 -6.05
N ASN A 115 8.07 -19.03 -7.38
CA ASN A 115 7.89 -17.89 -8.27
C ASN A 115 6.46 -17.32 -8.21
N ASN A 116 5.44 -18.19 -8.18
CA ASN A 116 4.05 -17.75 -8.07
C ASN A 116 3.76 -17.11 -6.71
N LEU A 117 4.28 -17.71 -5.63
CA LEU A 117 4.22 -17.12 -4.29
C LEU A 117 4.86 -15.73 -4.26
N ALA A 118 6.07 -15.59 -4.80
CA ALA A 118 6.75 -14.30 -4.91
C ALA A 118 5.96 -13.26 -5.71
N GLY A 119 5.29 -13.68 -6.79
CA GLY A 119 4.37 -12.81 -7.54
C GLY A 119 3.17 -12.35 -6.72
N ILE A 120 2.69 -13.18 -5.79
CA ILE A 120 1.64 -12.78 -4.85
C ILE A 120 2.18 -11.83 -3.78
N GLU A 121 3.40 -12.03 -3.28
CA GLU A 121 4.02 -11.07 -2.36
C GLU A 121 4.17 -9.69 -3.03
N MET A 122 4.63 -9.62 -4.30
CA MET A 122 4.60 -8.37 -5.08
C MET A 122 3.20 -7.77 -5.14
N THR A 123 2.21 -8.60 -5.49
CA THR A 123 0.80 -8.20 -5.60
C THR A 123 0.21 -7.77 -4.27
N LEU A 124 0.81 -8.13 -3.12
CA LEU A 124 0.38 -7.81 -1.75
C LEU A 124 1.20 -6.72 -1.05
N GLY A 125 2.30 -6.26 -1.64
CA GLY A 125 3.03 -5.07 -1.17
C GLY A 125 4.36 -5.42 -0.58
N ASP A 126 4.84 -6.60 -0.90
CA ASP A 126 5.96 -7.21 -0.24
C ASP A 126 7.06 -7.57 -1.26
N PRO A 127 7.72 -6.56 -1.85
CA PRO A 127 8.78 -6.79 -2.82
C PRO A 127 10.00 -7.48 -2.18
N ALA A 128 10.27 -7.26 -0.89
CA ALA A 128 11.36 -7.92 -0.18
C ALA A 128 11.14 -9.45 -0.01
N ALA A 129 9.92 -9.91 0.29
CA ALA A 129 9.64 -11.35 0.34
C ALA A 129 9.62 -11.96 -1.06
N ALA A 130 9.15 -11.18 -2.05
CA ALA A 130 9.20 -11.57 -3.44
C ALA A 130 10.64 -11.80 -3.91
N VAL A 131 11.59 -10.90 -3.59
CA VAL A 131 13.02 -11.06 -3.89
C VAL A 131 13.54 -12.41 -3.38
N ALA A 132 13.25 -12.78 -2.14
CA ALA A 132 13.70 -14.06 -1.58
C ALA A 132 13.11 -15.27 -2.34
N GLY A 133 11.82 -15.23 -2.67
CA GLY A 133 11.15 -16.28 -3.44
C GLY A 133 11.65 -16.38 -4.88
N TYR A 134 11.86 -15.26 -5.56
CA TYR A 134 12.42 -15.23 -6.91
C TYR A 134 13.87 -15.69 -6.94
N ARG A 135 14.72 -15.27 -5.99
CA ARG A 135 16.10 -15.77 -5.83
C ARG A 135 16.12 -17.29 -5.68
N ARG A 136 15.27 -17.85 -4.83
CA ARG A 136 15.15 -19.30 -4.67
C ARG A 136 14.71 -19.99 -5.97
N SER A 137 13.67 -19.48 -6.64
CA SER A 137 13.20 -20.05 -7.90
C SER A 137 14.27 -20.02 -8.98
N ARG A 138 14.99 -18.90 -9.08
CA ARG A 138 16.16 -18.71 -9.95
C ARG A 138 17.26 -19.72 -9.63
N ASP A 139 17.66 -19.87 -8.37
CA ASP A 139 18.75 -20.76 -7.96
C ASP A 139 18.43 -22.23 -8.25
N ILE A 140 17.19 -22.66 -8.00
CA ILE A 140 16.73 -24.01 -8.35
C ILE A 140 16.81 -24.25 -9.86
N GLN A 141 16.39 -23.28 -10.67
CA GLN A 141 16.54 -23.38 -12.12
C GLN A 141 18.03 -23.42 -12.50
N ARG A 142 18.87 -22.67 -11.78
CA ARG A 142 20.32 -22.61 -11.97
C ARG A 142 21.02 -23.97 -11.77
N GLU A 143 20.60 -24.70 -10.75
CA GLU A 143 21.23 -25.98 -10.38
C GLU A 143 20.86 -27.13 -11.33
N ARG A 144 19.67 -27.09 -11.93
CA ARG A 144 19.02 -28.32 -12.41
C ARG A 144 19.07 -28.62 -13.89
N GLY A 145 19.65 -27.79 -14.75
CA GLY A 145 19.53 -28.13 -16.16
C GLY A 145 18.20 -27.71 -16.80
N LEU A 146 17.24 -27.17 -16.03
CA LEU A 146 15.81 -27.01 -16.43
C LEU A 146 15.59 -25.79 -17.34
N TRP A 147 16.49 -25.63 -18.31
CA TRP A 147 16.83 -24.35 -18.93
C TRP A 147 15.99 -23.95 -20.13
N GLN A 148 14.92 -24.68 -20.45
CA GLN A 148 14.11 -24.31 -21.62
C GLN A 148 13.34 -22.98 -21.40
N GLN A 149 13.28 -22.43 -20.18
CA GLN A 149 12.58 -21.18 -19.85
C GLN A 149 13.27 -20.28 -18.78
N VAL A 150 14.58 -20.05 -18.86
CA VAL A 150 15.38 -19.33 -17.82
C VAL A 150 15.00 -17.86 -17.56
N GLY A 151 14.15 -17.23 -18.36
CA GLY A 151 13.88 -15.79 -18.24
C GLY A 151 12.99 -15.29 -17.09
N PRO A 152 11.82 -15.90 -16.78
CA PRO A 152 10.82 -15.26 -15.94
C PRO A 152 11.26 -14.95 -14.50
N PRO A 153 11.89 -15.86 -13.72
CA PRO A 153 12.27 -15.56 -12.33
C PRO A 153 13.31 -14.45 -12.22
N TRP A 154 14.28 -14.40 -13.14
CA TRP A 154 15.31 -13.35 -13.16
C TRP A 154 14.70 -11.98 -13.44
N ARG A 155 13.79 -11.89 -14.41
CA ARG A 155 13.11 -10.63 -14.74
C ARG A 155 12.14 -10.20 -13.63
N ASN A 156 11.45 -11.16 -13.02
CA ASN A 156 10.57 -10.88 -11.88
C ASN A 156 11.38 -10.46 -10.64
N LEU A 157 12.55 -11.06 -10.41
CA LEU A 157 13.50 -10.63 -9.38
C LEU A 157 13.95 -9.19 -9.62
N ALA A 158 14.34 -8.87 -10.86
CA ALA A 158 14.74 -7.51 -11.20
C ALA A 158 13.60 -6.50 -10.96
N LEU A 159 12.37 -6.83 -11.33
CA LEU A 159 11.19 -6.02 -11.02
C LEU A 159 11.03 -5.78 -9.51
N ALA A 160 11.15 -6.84 -8.70
CA ALA A 160 11.07 -6.71 -7.24
C ALA A 160 12.19 -5.86 -6.65
N LEU A 161 13.40 -5.93 -7.21
CA LEU A 161 14.54 -5.10 -6.82
C LEU A 161 14.34 -3.62 -7.24
N MET A 162 13.74 -3.37 -8.41
CA MET A 162 13.39 -2.02 -8.87
C MET A 162 12.38 -1.36 -7.93
N ASP A 163 11.35 -2.09 -7.48
CA ASP A 163 10.36 -1.58 -6.51
C ASP A 163 10.98 -1.22 -5.16
N LEU A 164 12.10 -1.86 -4.79
CA LEU A 164 12.89 -1.52 -3.60
C LEU A 164 13.92 -0.39 -3.84
N GLY A 165 13.99 0.16 -5.06
CA GLY A 165 15.02 1.14 -5.44
C GLY A 165 16.43 0.56 -5.53
N LEU A 166 16.60 -0.76 -5.50
CA LEU A 166 17.89 -1.46 -5.59
C LEU A 166 18.33 -1.63 -7.05
N TRP A 167 18.49 -0.51 -7.74
CA TRP A 167 18.70 -0.46 -9.19
C TRP A 167 19.96 -1.20 -9.67
N ASP A 168 21.06 -1.11 -8.92
CA ASP A 168 22.32 -1.74 -9.31
C ASP A 168 22.30 -3.26 -9.09
N GLU A 169 21.63 -3.75 -8.04
CA GLU A 169 21.38 -5.18 -7.85
C GLU A 169 20.47 -5.73 -8.97
N ALA A 170 19.38 -5.01 -9.30
CA ALA A 170 18.48 -5.38 -10.40
C ALA A 170 19.25 -5.50 -11.72
N ARG A 171 20.16 -4.55 -11.97
CA ARG A 171 21.02 -4.55 -13.16
C ARG A 171 21.96 -5.75 -13.18
N ALA A 172 22.65 -6.04 -12.08
CA ALA A 172 23.59 -7.16 -11.99
C ALA A 172 22.91 -8.51 -12.27
N GLU A 173 21.72 -8.74 -11.69
CA GLU A 173 20.92 -9.94 -11.94
C GLU A 173 20.57 -10.08 -13.44
N LEU A 174 20.13 -9.00 -14.08
CA LEU A 174 19.79 -9.05 -15.51
C LEU A 174 21.03 -9.17 -16.41
N GLU A 175 22.17 -8.60 -16.05
CA GLU A 175 23.42 -8.75 -16.81
C GLU A 175 23.92 -10.20 -16.76
N GLU A 176 23.80 -10.89 -15.62
CA GLU A 176 24.09 -12.32 -15.53
C GLU A 176 23.10 -13.15 -16.36
N CYS A 177 21.80 -12.85 -16.28
CA CYS A 177 20.77 -13.47 -17.14
C CYS A 177 21.06 -13.26 -18.64
N LEU A 178 21.53 -12.07 -19.02
CA LEU A 178 21.89 -11.71 -20.39
C LEU A 178 23.13 -12.49 -20.86
N GLY A 179 24.18 -12.56 -20.05
CA GLY A 179 25.39 -13.33 -20.33
C GLY A 179 25.09 -14.81 -20.55
N PHE A 180 24.28 -15.38 -19.66
CA PHE A 180 23.80 -16.76 -19.78
C PHE A 180 23.02 -17.01 -21.08
N GLY A 181 22.11 -16.09 -21.44
CA GLY A 181 21.33 -16.18 -22.67
C GLY A 181 22.20 -16.17 -23.92
N ARG A 182 23.26 -15.34 -23.93
CA ARG A 182 24.24 -15.26 -25.03
C ARG A 182 25.05 -16.55 -25.19
N GLU A 183 25.57 -17.10 -24.08
CA GLU A 183 26.36 -18.34 -24.10
C GLU A 183 25.58 -19.54 -24.68
N ARG A 184 24.26 -19.57 -24.50
CA ARG A 184 23.39 -20.67 -24.95
C ARG A 184 22.66 -20.38 -26.27
N GLY A 185 22.84 -19.20 -26.85
CA GLY A 185 22.16 -18.81 -28.09
C GLY A 185 20.65 -18.60 -27.94
N PHE A 186 20.16 -18.19 -26.77
CA PHE A 186 18.74 -17.89 -26.53
C PHE A 186 18.40 -16.47 -26.97
N VAL A 187 18.33 -16.25 -28.28
CA VAL A 187 18.13 -14.92 -28.91
C VAL A 187 16.92 -14.17 -28.31
N ASP A 188 15.76 -14.82 -28.20
CA ASP A 188 14.56 -14.20 -27.61
C ASP A 188 14.77 -13.75 -26.16
N GLN A 189 15.48 -14.55 -25.35
CA GLN A 189 15.74 -14.19 -23.97
C GLN A 189 16.73 -13.04 -23.85
N VAL A 190 17.76 -13.00 -24.71
CA VAL A 190 18.72 -11.91 -24.78
C VAL A 190 18.01 -10.60 -25.09
N ALA A 191 17.09 -10.63 -26.07
CA ALA A 191 16.34 -9.45 -26.50
C ALA A 191 15.39 -8.96 -25.38
N ILE A 192 14.58 -9.85 -24.78
CA ILE A 192 13.65 -9.49 -23.68
C ILE A 192 14.40 -8.97 -22.45
N THR A 193 15.54 -9.60 -22.10
CA THR A 193 16.35 -9.19 -20.93
C THR A 193 17.01 -7.84 -21.17
N SER A 194 17.43 -7.55 -22.40
CA SER A 194 17.98 -6.25 -22.77
C SER A 194 16.97 -5.12 -22.63
N ILE A 195 15.69 -5.34 -22.97
CA ILE A 195 14.64 -4.34 -22.69
C ILE A 195 14.48 -4.10 -21.20
N ARG A 196 14.44 -5.16 -20.39
CA ARG A 196 14.33 -5.02 -18.93
C ARG A 196 15.52 -4.25 -18.34
N LEU A 197 16.73 -4.44 -18.88
CA LEU A 197 17.90 -3.64 -18.51
C LEU A 197 17.75 -2.15 -18.88
N ALA A 198 17.16 -1.84 -20.04
CA ALA A 198 16.88 -0.46 -20.41
C ALA A 198 15.89 0.20 -19.42
N GLU A 199 14.89 -0.54 -18.93
CA GLU A 199 13.95 -0.07 -17.90
C GLU A 199 14.65 0.17 -16.55
N VAL A 200 15.56 -0.73 -16.14
CA VAL A 200 16.40 -0.53 -14.95
C VAL A 200 17.29 0.71 -15.11
N ASP A 201 17.90 0.90 -16.28
CA ASP A 201 18.75 2.06 -16.55
C ASP A 201 17.95 3.37 -16.55
N LEU A 202 16.72 3.38 -17.08
CA LEU A 202 15.81 4.52 -16.96
C LEU A 202 15.48 4.82 -15.49
N GLY A 203 15.06 3.81 -14.72
CA GLY A 203 14.72 3.96 -13.30
C GLY A 203 15.88 4.50 -12.45
N ALA A 204 17.10 4.07 -12.75
CA ALA A 204 18.33 4.50 -12.09
C ALA A 204 18.84 5.89 -12.53
N GLY A 205 18.11 6.63 -13.37
CA GLY A 205 18.55 7.93 -13.88
C GLY A 205 19.70 7.86 -14.89
N ARG A 206 19.84 6.76 -15.64
CA ARG A 206 20.85 6.54 -16.68
C ARG A 206 20.24 6.48 -18.09
N PRO A 207 19.56 7.55 -18.56
CA PRO A 207 18.84 7.51 -19.84
C PRO A 207 19.76 7.29 -21.05
N ASP A 208 21.01 7.74 -21.03
CA ASP A 208 21.96 7.48 -22.12
C ASP A 208 22.25 5.98 -22.31
N ALA A 209 22.43 5.25 -21.21
CA ALA A 209 22.68 3.81 -21.24
C ALA A 209 21.45 3.04 -21.77
N ALA A 210 20.25 3.44 -21.33
CA ALA A 210 19.00 2.89 -21.84
C ALA A 210 18.83 3.17 -23.34
N LEU A 211 19.08 4.40 -23.79
CA LEU A 211 18.97 4.80 -25.20
C LEU A 211 19.93 4.02 -26.09
N ALA A 212 21.20 3.87 -25.68
CA ALA A 212 22.19 3.09 -26.43
C ALA A 212 21.73 1.63 -26.60
N ARG A 213 21.26 1.01 -25.52
CA ARG A 213 20.77 -0.37 -25.54
C ARG A 213 19.53 -0.54 -26.42
N CYS A 214 18.59 0.40 -26.37
CA CYS A 214 17.41 0.38 -27.25
C CYS A 214 17.80 0.50 -28.73
N ARG A 215 18.80 1.34 -29.06
CA ARG A 215 19.32 1.47 -30.42
C ARG A 215 20.00 0.20 -30.91
N ASP A 216 20.78 -0.46 -30.06
CA ASP A 216 21.39 -1.74 -30.40
C ASP A 216 20.33 -2.80 -30.75
N LEU A 217 19.26 -2.89 -29.95
CA LEU A 217 18.14 -3.81 -30.23
C LEU A 217 17.41 -3.47 -31.52
N LEU A 218 17.20 -2.19 -31.82
CA LEU A 218 16.54 -1.76 -33.06
C LEU A 218 17.40 -1.95 -34.30
N ALA A 219 18.72 -1.97 -34.15
CA ALA A 219 19.67 -2.23 -35.22
C ALA A 219 19.85 -3.74 -35.50
N ASP A 220 19.55 -4.60 -34.53
CA ASP A 220 19.65 -6.06 -34.65
C ASP A 220 18.45 -6.63 -35.45
N PRO A 221 18.68 -7.23 -36.63
CA PRO A 221 17.60 -7.79 -37.45
C PRO A 221 16.93 -9.02 -36.83
N ASP A 222 17.57 -9.67 -35.86
CA ASP A 222 17.05 -10.86 -35.17
C ASP A 222 16.20 -10.50 -33.94
N THR A 223 16.06 -9.20 -33.62
CA THR A 223 15.20 -8.74 -32.52
C THR A 223 13.73 -9.09 -32.78
N PRO A 224 13.05 -9.81 -31.87
CA PRO A 224 11.63 -10.11 -32.01
C PRO A 224 10.80 -8.83 -32.14
N PHE A 225 9.76 -8.90 -32.97
CA PHE A 225 8.93 -7.74 -33.33
C PHE A 225 8.43 -6.95 -32.11
N GLU A 226 7.85 -7.63 -31.12
CA GLU A 226 7.30 -7.03 -29.90
C GLU A 226 8.40 -6.40 -29.04
N VAL A 227 9.57 -7.04 -28.99
CA VAL A 227 10.74 -6.52 -28.28
C VAL A 227 11.24 -5.24 -28.94
N GLY A 228 11.30 -5.22 -30.27
CA GLY A 228 11.66 -4.03 -31.02
C GLY A 228 10.67 -2.88 -30.79
N CYS A 229 9.36 -3.15 -30.73
CA CYS A 229 8.33 -2.15 -30.39
C CYS A 229 8.57 -1.55 -29.01
N ASN A 230 8.83 -2.39 -28.01
CA ASN A 230 9.18 -1.94 -26.67
C ASN A 230 10.52 -1.17 -26.64
N ALA A 231 11.52 -1.57 -27.43
CA ALA A 231 12.80 -0.86 -27.54
C ALA A 231 12.61 0.60 -27.96
N GLY A 232 11.81 0.83 -29.02
CA GLY A 232 11.52 2.18 -29.49
C GLY A 232 10.75 3.01 -28.47
N MET A 233 9.78 2.42 -27.77
CA MET A 233 9.04 3.10 -26.69
C MET A 233 9.94 3.50 -25.51
N ARG A 234 10.78 2.58 -25.01
CA ARG A 234 11.76 2.90 -23.94
C ARG A 234 12.84 3.86 -24.41
N GLY A 235 13.27 3.78 -25.68
CA GLY A 235 14.19 4.73 -26.30
C GLY A 235 13.61 6.14 -26.39
N ALA A 236 12.33 6.27 -26.74
CA ALA A 236 11.61 7.55 -26.71
C ALA A 236 11.50 8.12 -25.29
N GLU A 237 11.23 7.28 -24.28
CA GLU A 237 11.26 7.71 -22.88
C GLU A 237 12.66 8.22 -22.47
N ALA A 238 13.73 7.54 -22.88
CA ALA A 238 15.10 7.98 -22.63
C ALA A 238 15.39 9.34 -23.28
N LEU A 239 14.97 9.54 -24.53
CA LEU A 239 15.08 10.82 -25.24
C LEU A 239 14.31 11.93 -24.54
N LEU A 240 13.11 11.63 -24.03
CA LEU A 240 12.31 12.59 -23.28
C LEU A 240 13.02 13.04 -21.99
N ARG A 241 13.60 12.10 -21.22
CA ARG A 241 14.38 12.41 -20.00
C ARG A 241 15.66 13.20 -20.30
N LEU A 242 16.22 13.06 -21.50
CA LEU A 242 17.35 13.84 -22.01
C LEU A 242 16.95 15.22 -22.57
N GLY A 243 15.67 15.60 -22.48
CA GLY A 243 15.18 16.88 -23.00
C GLY A 243 15.11 16.95 -24.52
N ARG A 244 14.90 15.80 -25.20
CA ARG A 244 14.84 15.67 -26.67
C ARG A 244 13.45 15.18 -27.16
N PRO A 245 12.36 15.89 -26.85
CA PRO A 245 11.00 15.40 -27.08
C PRO A 245 10.63 15.27 -28.58
N GLU A 246 11.21 16.05 -29.48
CA GLU A 246 10.97 15.92 -30.92
C GLU A 246 11.54 14.61 -31.48
N GLU A 247 12.73 14.22 -31.03
CA GLU A 247 13.34 12.94 -31.41
C GLU A 247 12.56 11.77 -30.80
N ALA A 248 12.10 11.92 -29.55
CA ALA A 248 11.24 10.94 -28.92
C ALA A 248 9.95 10.70 -29.74
N LEU A 249 9.33 11.79 -30.24
CA LEU A 249 8.13 11.67 -31.07
C LEU A 249 8.42 10.96 -32.40
N ALA A 250 9.53 11.30 -33.06
CA ALA A 250 9.93 10.64 -34.30
C ALA A 250 10.17 9.12 -34.11
N GLU A 251 10.78 8.74 -32.99
CA GLU A 251 10.98 7.34 -32.62
C GLU A 251 9.65 6.61 -32.44
N LEU A 252 8.69 7.21 -31.71
CA LEU A 252 7.35 6.64 -31.53
C LEU A 252 6.55 6.55 -32.83
N ASP A 253 6.68 7.54 -33.72
CA ASP A 253 6.06 7.50 -35.04
C ASP A 253 6.63 6.34 -35.88
N ALA A 254 7.93 6.07 -35.79
CA ALA A 254 8.57 4.91 -36.43
C ALA A 254 8.07 3.58 -35.83
N VAL A 255 7.89 3.51 -34.50
CA VAL A 255 7.26 2.34 -33.85
C VAL A 255 5.85 2.13 -34.38
N GLY A 256 5.04 3.19 -34.48
CA GLY A 256 3.68 3.12 -35.01
C GLY A 256 3.62 2.64 -36.46
N ALA A 257 4.52 3.12 -37.31
CA ALA A 257 4.62 2.68 -38.70
C ALA A 257 4.97 1.19 -38.82
N ARG A 258 5.86 0.69 -37.94
CA ARG A 258 6.21 -0.74 -37.89
C ARG A 258 5.07 -1.60 -37.31
N LEU A 259 4.39 -1.11 -36.28
CA LEU A 259 3.34 -1.86 -35.58
C LEU A 259 2.17 -2.15 -36.52
N GLY A 260 1.71 -1.13 -37.25
CA GLY A 260 0.49 -1.19 -38.06
C GLY A 260 -0.78 -1.21 -37.21
N GLN A 261 -1.95 -1.09 -37.85
CA GLN A 261 -3.24 -1.10 -37.14
C GLN A 261 -3.79 -2.52 -36.98
N GLY A 262 -4.34 -2.82 -35.79
CA GLY A 262 -5.05 -4.06 -35.48
C GLY A 262 -4.14 -5.27 -35.28
N ARG A 263 -2.83 -5.05 -35.06
CA ARG A 263 -1.83 -6.13 -34.99
C ARG A 263 -1.58 -6.60 -33.56
N ASP A 264 -1.48 -5.66 -32.62
CA ASP A 264 -1.40 -5.92 -31.19
C ASP A 264 -1.98 -4.74 -30.41
N PHE A 265 -3.20 -4.92 -29.89
CA PHE A 265 -3.89 -3.86 -29.16
C PHE A 265 -3.16 -3.41 -27.90
N THR A 266 -2.39 -4.29 -27.24
CA THR A 266 -1.66 -3.93 -26.03
C THR A 266 -0.52 -2.97 -26.37
N LEU A 267 0.26 -3.30 -27.41
CA LEU A 267 1.33 -2.43 -27.89
C LEU A 267 0.79 -1.12 -28.47
N GLU A 268 -0.35 -1.13 -29.16
CA GLU A 268 -0.99 0.10 -29.67
C GLU A 268 -1.41 1.04 -28.53
N ILE A 269 -1.96 0.49 -27.44
CA ILE A 269 -2.34 1.27 -26.25
C ILE A 269 -1.10 1.84 -25.56
N MET A 270 -0.06 1.03 -25.33
CA MET A 270 1.20 1.50 -24.73
C MET A 270 1.84 2.61 -25.56
N LEU A 271 1.89 2.44 -26.89
CA LEU A 271 2.38 3.45 -27.81
C LEU A 271 1.57 4.75 -27.73
N ALA A 272 0.25 4.66 -27.64
CA ALA A 272 -0.62 5.84 -27.52
C ALA A 272 -0.40 6.60 -26.21
N ILE A 273 -0.16 5.89 -25.10
CA ILE A 273 0.18 6.48 -23.80
C ILE A 273 1.52 7.24 -23.91
N ASP A 274 2.56 6.58 -24.41
CA ASP A 274 3.90 7.17 -24.51
C ASP A 274 3.89 8.37 -25.49
N ARG A 275 3.16 8.27 -26.60
CA ARG A 275 2.99 9.38 -27.56
C ARG A 275 2.21 10.54 -26.96
N GLY A 276 1.14 10.24 -26.21
CA GLY A 276 0.39 11.25 -25.44
C GLY A 276 1.29 12.01 -24.48
N ARG A 277 2.16 11.32 -23.73
CA ARG A 277 3.13 11.92 -22.83
C ARG A 277 4.12 12.84 -23.55
N VAL A 278 4.72 12.38 -24.65
CA VAL A 278 5.66 13.18 -25.45
C VAL A 278 4.98 14.40 -26.07
N LEU A 279 3.76 14.25 -26.60
CA LEU A 279 2.98 15.37 -27.16
C LEU A 279 2.65 16.42 -26.09
N ARG A 280 2.31 16.00 -24.86
CA ARG A 280 2.12 16.93 -23.73
C ARG A 280 3.40 17.69 -23.41
N ALA A 281 4.56 17.01 -23.38
CA ALA A 281 5.85 17.66 -23.15
C ALA A 281 6.21 18.70 -24.23
N LEU A 282 5.71 18.51 -25.46
CA LEU A 282 5.81 19.48 -26.57
C LEU A 282 4.74 20.60 -26.53
N GLY A 283 3.84 20.61 -25.54
CA GLY A 283 2.70 21.52 -25.47
C GLY A 283 1.58 21.22 -26.50
N ARG A 284 1.66 20.09 -27.22
CA ARG A 284 0.71 19.67 -28.27
C ARG A 284 -0.48 18.92 -27.69
N HIS A 285 -1.15 19.53 -26.71
CA HIS A 285 -2.20 18.88 -25.91
C HIS A 285 -3.40 18.37 -26.74
N ALA A 286 -3.80 19.09 -27.79
CA ALA A 286 -4.94 18.68 -28.62
C ALA A 286 -4.65 17.37 -29.39
N GLU A 287 -3.41 17.20 -29.85
CA GLU A 287 -2.97 15.98 -30.51
C GLU A 287 -2.82 14.83 -29.51
N ALA A 288 -2.33 15.12 -28.29
CA ALA A 288 -2.27 14.15 -27.21
C ALA A 288 -3.67 13.57 -26.91
N VAL A 289 -4.68 14.44 -26.75
CA VAL A 289 -6.07 14.01 -26.56
C VAL A 289 -6.54 13.11 -27.70
N ALA A 290 -6.30 13.51 -28.95
CA ALA A 290 -6.78 12.77 -30.11
C ALA A 290 -6.22 11.33 -30.13
N VAL A 291 -4.92 11.19 -29.87
CA VAL A 291 -4.24 9.88 -29.79
C VAL A 291 -4.80 9.03 -28.64
N LEU A 292 -4.93 9.60 -27.44
CA LEU A 292 -5.40 8.89 -26.24
C LEU A 292 -6.86 8.45 -26.37
N ARG A 293 -7.73 9.29 -26.94
CA ARG A 293 -9.15 8.96 -27.16
C ARG A 293 -9.34 7.84 -28.18
N ALA A 294 -8.51 7.80 -29.23
CA ALA A 294 -8.55 6.73 -30.22
C ALA A 294 -8.20 5.38 -29.58
N ALA A 295 -7.11 5.34 -28.81
CA ALA A 295 -6.68 4.13 -28.10
C ALA A 295 -7.69 3.67 -27.03
N ARG A 296 -8.44 4.59 -26.41
CA ARG A 296 -9.47 4.25 -25.42
C ARG A 296 -10.56 3.32 -25.96
N VAL A 297 -10.95 3.50 -27.22
CA VAL A 297 -11.97 2.65 -27.87
C VAL A 297 -11.48 1.20 -27.94
N GLN A 298 -10.22 1.01 -28.34
CA GLN A 298 -9.58 -0.30 -28.41
C GLN A 298 -9.35 -0.90 -27.02
N ALA A 299 -8.95 -0.08 -26.04
CA ALA A 299 -8.73 -0.53 -24.67
C ALA A 299 -9.98 -1.14 -24.02
N ALA A 300 -11.18 -0.70 -24.41
CA ALA A 300 -12.44 -1.29 -23.96
C ALA A 300 -12.58 -2.77 -24.35
N GLU A 301 -11.95 -3.19 -25.46
CA GLU A 301 -12.00 -4.57 -25.97
C GLU A 301 -10.99 -5.50 -25.27
N THR A 302 -9.92 -4.95 -24.67
CA THR A 302 -8.85 -5.73 -24.02
C THR A 302 -9.26 -6.31 -22.66
N GLY A 303 -10.27 -5.73 -21.99
CA GLY A 303 -10.67 -6.09 -20.64
C GLY A 303 -9.69 -5.69 -19.53
N VAL A 304 -8.58 -5.00 -19.83
CA VAL A 304 -7.59 -4.53 -18.85
C VAL A 304 -7.99 -3.14 -18.33
N ALA A 305 -8.59 -3.09 -17.13
CA ALA A 305 -9.11 -1.86 -16.54
C ALA A 305 -8.04 -0.77 -16.35
N GLY A 306 -6.83 -1.14 -15.91
CA GLY A 306 -5.74 -0.19 -15.68
C GLY A 306 -5.34 0.63 -16.92
N HIS A 307 -5.29 0.00 -18.10
CA HIS A 307 -4.99 0.72 -19.34
C HIS A 307 -6.06 1.75 -19.69
N ARG A 308 -7.34 1.41 -19.48
CA ARG A 308 -8.45 2.34 -19.72
C ARG A 308 -8.39 3.52 -18.77
N LEU A 309 -8.12 3.27 -17.49
CA LEU A 309 -7.99 4.31 -16.46
C LEU A 309 -6.87 5.30 -16.81
N LEU A 310 -5.69 4.78 -17.19
CA LEU A 310 -4.54 5.59 -17.54
C LEU A 310 -4.80 6.47 -18.77
N LEU A 311 -5.35 5.90 -19.84
CA LEU A 311 -5.70 6.64 -21.07
C LEU A 311 -6.68 7.79 -20.79
N VAL A 312 -7.71 7.53 -19.99
CA VAL A 312 -8.74 8.54 -19.65
C VAL A 312 -8.15 9.64 -18.77
N THR A 313 -7.34 9.28 -17.78
CA THR A 313 -6.70 10.23 -16.86
C THR A 313 -5.72 11.15 -17.61
N ASP A 314 -4.90 10.60 -18.49
CA ASP A 314 -3.94 11.37 -19.30
C ASP A 314 -4.63 12.26 -20.35
N ALA A 315 -5.79 11.83 -20.87
CA ALA A 315 -6.60 12.65 -21.75
C ALA A 315 -7.28 13.80 -20.98
N ALA A 316 -7.74 13.54 -19.75
CA ALA A 316 -8.29 14.56 -18.87
C ALA A 316 -7.24 15.63 -18.53
N GLU A 317 -6.01 15.23 -18.18
CA GLU A 317 -4.88 16.14 -17.97
C GLU A 317 -4.62 17.04 -19.19
N SER A 318 -4.68 16.47 -20.39
CA SER A 318 -4.46 17.21 -21.63
C SER A 318 -5.58 18.21 -21.92
N TRP A 319 -6.84 17.86 -21.63
CA TRP A 319 -7.96 18.80 -21.76
C TRP A 319 -7.95 19.89 -20.70
N PHE A 320 -7.54 19.54 -19.49
CA PHE A 320 -7.34 20.50 -18.41
C PHE A 320 -6.34 21.57 -18.81
N ALA A 321 -5.19 21.18 -19.37
CA ALA A 321 -4.18 22.11 -19.90
C ALA A 321 -4.72 23.02 -21.03
N LEU A 322 -5.73 22.57 -21.79
CA LEU A 322 -6.40 23.36 -22.83
C LEU A 322 -7.56 24.23 -22.31
N GLY A 323 -7.87 24.17 -21.02
CA GLY A 323 -9.01 24.88 -20.41
C GLY A 323 -10.38 24.34 -20.85
N GLN A 324 -10.45 23.11 -21.38
CA GLN A 324 -11.70 22.50 -21.86
C GLN A 324 -12.46 21.83 -20.70
N ARG A 325 -13.17 22.66 -19.93
CA ARG A 325 -13.79 22.30 -18.64
C ARG A 325 -14.73 21.11 -18.72
N ASP A 326 -15.77 21.18 -19.55
CA ASP A 326 -16.78 20.11 -19.65
C ASP A 326 -16.15 18.77 -20.06
N SER A 327 -15.23 18.80 -21.03
CA SER A 327 -14.50 17.61 -21.48
C SER A 327 -13.56 17.05 -20.42
N THR A 328 -12.98 17.91 -19.59
CA THR A 328 -12.12 17.51 -18.47
C THR A 328 -12.97 16.79 -17.42
N ARG A 329 -14.09 17.39 -16.99
CA ARG A 329 -15.01 16.80 -16.01
C ARG A 329 -15.55 15.45 -16.47
N ASP A 330 -16.07 15.35 -17.70
CA ASP A 330 -16.62 14.10 -18.24
C ASP A 330 -15.61 12.94 -18.22
N LEU A 331 -14.33 13.23 -18.53
CA LEU A 331 -13.29 12.21 -18.48
C LEU A 331 -12.88 11.86 -17.05
N LEU A 332 -12.80 12.83 -16.14
CA LEU A 332 -12.48 12.58 -14.74
C LEU A 332 -13.55 11.73 -14.06
N ASP A 333 -14.84 12.02 -14.31
CA ASP A 333 -15.96 11.22 -13.79
C ASP A 333 -15.92 9.79 -14.36
N ALA A 334 -15.59 9.65 -15.65
CA ALA A 334 -15.40 8.34 -16.26
C ALA A 334 -14.19 7.59 -15.68
N ALA A 335 -13.10 8.28 -15.37
CA ALA A 335 -11.92 7.70 -14.74
C ALA A 335 -12.21 7.25 -13.30
N GLU A 336 -12.92 8.06 -12.52
CA GLU A 336 -13.36 7.68 -11.17
C GLU A 336 -14.23 6.42 -11.21
N GLY A 337 -15.19 6.34 -12.14
CA GLY A 337 -16.02 5.15 -12.31
C GLY A 337 -15.22 3.90 -12.73
N LEU A 338 -14.18 4.04 -13.54
CA LEU A 338 -13.27 2.95 -13.89
C LEU A 338 -12.41 2.51 -12.70
N TRP A 339 -11.92 3.46 -11.91
CA TRP A 339 -11.14 3.20 -10.71
C TRP A 339 -11.96 2.41 -9.67
N GLU A 340 -13.21 2.81 -9.42
CA GLU A 340 -14.11 2.07 -8.51
C GLU A 340 -14.43 0.66 -9.02
N GLN A 341 -14.64 0.48 -10.33
CA GLN A 341 -14.85 -0.85 -10.92
C GLN A 341 -13.64 -1.77 -10.77
N ASP A 342 -12.43 -1.23 -10.95
CA ASP A 342 -11.18 -1.96 -10.81
C ASP A 342 -10.94 -2.37 -9.35
N ARG A 343 -11.28 -1.48 -8.40
CA ARG A 343 -11.15 -1.74 -6.97
C ARG A 343 -12.20 -2.73 -6.42
N ALA A 344 -13.32 -2.95 -7.12
CA ALA A 344 -14.45 -3.71 -6.62
C ALA A 344 -14.23 -5.24 -6.54
N LEU A 345 -13.44 -5.84 -7.43
CA LEU A 345 -13.34 -7.31 -7.56
C LEU A 345 -12.39 -7.96 -6.54
N PRO A 346 -11.17 -7.45 -6.30
CA PRO A 346 -10.35 -7.98 -5.22
C PRO A 346 -10.89 -7.52 -3.88
N THR A 347 -11.13 -8.46 -2.96
CA THR A 347 -11.55 -8.15 -1.58
C THR A 347 -10.37 -7.90 -0.66
N ASP A 348 -9.15 -8.20 -1.10
CA ASP A 348 -7.95 -8.01 -0.30
C ASP A 348 -7.70 -6.52 0.01
N PRO A 349 -7.70 -6.11 1.29
CA PRO A 349 -7.53 -4.70 1.65
C PRO A 349 -6.17 -4.13 1.24
N GLN A 350 -5.09 -4.90 1.36
CA GLN A 350 -3.73 -4.43 1.05
C GLN A 350 -3.53 -4.23 -0.45
N TRP A 351 -4.22 -5.02 -1.26
CA TRP A 351 -4.31 -4.76 -2.70
C TRP A 351 -5.10 -3.49 -3.00
N ARG A 352 -6.28 -3.30 -2.36
CA ARG A 352 -7.12 -2.12 -2.59
C ARG A 352 -6.46 -0.82 -2.18
N GLU A 353 -5.72 -0.81 -1.08
CA GLU A 353 -4.96 0.34 -0.60
C GLU A 353 -3.94 0.80 -1.65
N ARG A 354 -3.09 -0.12 -2.12
CA ARG A 354 -2.08 0.22 -3.14
C ARG A 354 -2.71 0.61 -4.46
N ARG A 355 -3.81 -0.04 -4.84
CA ARG A 355 -4.58 0.38 -6.01
C ARG A 355 -5.25 1.74 -5.84
N GLY A 356 -5.63 2.09 -4.61
CA GLY A 356 -6.13 3.40 -4.23
C GLY A 356 -5.08 4.48 -4.43
N ALA A 357 -3.85 4.24 -3.98
CA ALA A 357 -2.73 5.17 -4.09
C ALA A 357 -2.43 5.59 -5.53
N GLU A 358 -2.59 4.68 -6.50
CA GLU A 358 -2.40 4.98 -7.92
C GLU A 358 -3.39 6.03 -8.47
N ALA A 359 -4.50 6.30 -7.78
CA ALA A 359 -5.47 7.32 -8.16
C ALA A 359 -5.09 8.75 -7.73
N GLN A 360 -3.94 8.95 -7.06
CA GLN A 360 -3.47 10.28 -6.64
C GLN A 360 -3.50 11.29 -7.79
N LYS A 361 -2.98 10.90 -8.97
CA LYS A 361 -2.96 11.75 -10.16
C LYS A 361 -4.37 12.13 -10.61
N LEU A 362 -5.29 11.15 -10.65
CA LEU A 362 -6.69 11.37 -11.04
C LEU A 362 -7.36 12.40 -10.13
N PHE A 363 -7.31 12.18 -8.82
CA PHE A 363 -7.96 13.07 -7.85
C PHE A 363 -7.24 14.41 -7.71
N GLY A 364 -5.93 14.46 -7.96
CA GLY A 364 -5.16 15.70 -8.08
C GLY A 364 -5.67 16.59 -9.21
N ILE A 365 -5.79 16.04 -10.44
CA ILE A 365 -6.32 16.78 -11.59
C ILE A 365 -7.79 17.18 -11.35
N MET A 366 -8.60 16.28 -10.78
CA MET A 366 -9.99 16.58 -10.46
C MET A 366 -10.14 17.73 -9.48
N THR A 367 -9.34 17.72 -8.40
CA THR A 367 -9.33 18.78 -7.40
C THR A 367 -8.89 20.10 -8.02
N ALA A 368 -7.82 20.11 -8.81
CA ALA A 368 -7.33 21.32 -9.49
C ALA A 368 -8.37 21.88 -10.48
N SER A 369 -9.04 21.03 -11.25
CA SER A 369 -10.10 21.42 -12.19
C SER A 369 -11.26 22.10 -11.48
N LEU A 370 -11.73 21.54 -10.36
CA LEU A 370 -12.83 22.11 -9.58
C LEU A 370 -12.45 23.45 -8.94
N LEU A 371 -11.21 23.58 -8.45
CA LEU A 371 -10.72 24.85 -7.90
C LEU A 371 -10.59 25.95 -8.94
N GLN A 372 -10.19 25.64 -10.17
CA GLN A 372 -10.16 26.62 -11.27
C GLN A 372 -11.56 27.17 -11.63
N GLU A 373 -12.61 26.42 -11.31
CA GLU A 373 -14.00 26.85 -11.47
C GLU A 373 -14.56 27.56 -10.23
N GLY A 374 -13.79 27.65 -9.15
CA GLY A 374 -14.23 28.20 -7.87
C GLY A 374 -15.08 27.24 -7.03
N ASP A 375 -15.19 25.96 -7.42
CA ASP A 375 -15.94 24.95 -6.67
C ASP A 375 -15.09 24.30 -5.58
N VAL A 376 -14.87 25.06 -4.49
CA VAL A 376 -14.13 24.59 -3.31
C VAL A 376 -14.82 23.40 -2.65
N ALA A 377 -16.15 23.33 -2.67
CA ALA A 377 -16.91 22.25 -2.05
C ALA A 377 -16.76 20.94 -2.82
N GLY A 378 -16.85 20.99 -4.14
CA GLY A 378 -16.59 19.85 -5.02
C GLY A 378 -15.15 19.38 -4.92
N ALA A 379 -14.18 20.30 -4.92
CA ALA A 379 -12.76 19.99 -4.77
C ALA A 379 -12.48 19.27 -3.44
N PHE A 380 -13.02 19.77 -2.32
CA PHE A 380 -12.91 19.11 -1.03
C PHE A 380 -13.54 17.70 -1.05
N ALA A 381 -14.72 17.56 -1.66
CA ALA A 381 -15.39 16.27 -1.78
C ALA A 381 -14.59 15.26 -2.63
N ALA A 382 -13.88 15.71 -3.67
CA ALA A 382 -13.00 14.85 -4.47
C ALA A 382 -11.85 14.29 -3.62
N VAL A 383 -11.20 15.14 -2.82
CA VAL A 383 -10.15 14.70 -1.87
C VAL A 383 -10.71 13.68 -0.87
N GLN A 384 -11.92 13.88 -0.35
CA GLN A 384 -12.52 12.95 0.61
C GLN A 384 -12.97 11.61 0.00
N ARG A 385 -13.20 11.52 -1.32
CA ARG A 385 -13.47 10.23 -2.01
C ARG A 385 -12.22 9.38 -2.12
N TYR A 386 -11.07 10.04 -2.25
CA TYR A 386 -9.76 9.43 -2.36
C TYR A 386 -9.18 9.03 -0.99
N LYS A 387 -9.26 9.92 0.00
CA LYS A 387 -8.52 9.77 1.25
C LYS A 387 -9.03 8.68 2.19
N ALA A 388 -8.09 7.85 2.65
CA ALA A 388 -8.27 6.77 3.63
C ALA A 388 -9.47 5.87 3.28
N ARG A 389 -9.68 5.65 1.98
CA ARG A 389 -10.87 5.01 1.47
C ARG A 389 -10.94 3.56 1.93
N THR A 390 -9.84 2.82 1.82
CA THR A 390 -9.81 1.42 2.24
C THR A 390 -9.83 1.30 3.76
N LEU A 391 -9.17 2.21 4.49
CA LEU A 391 -9.27 2.24 5.95
C LEU A 391 -10.72 2.46 6.41
N LEU A 392 -11.46 3.40 5.80
CA LEU A 392 -12.88 3.60 6.10
C LEU A 392 -13.70 2.32 5.85
N GLU A 393 -13.43 1.60 4.76
CA GLU A 393 -14.07 0.31 4.47
C GLU A 393 -13.81 -0.74 5.55
N ARG A 394 -12.56 -0.82 6.04
CA ARG A 394 -12.21 -1.71 7.17
C ARG A 394 -12.91 -1.33 8.47
N MET A 395 -13.08 -0.03 8.73
CA MET A 395 -13.78 0.45 9.92
C MET A 395 -15.29 0.11 9.94
N LEU A 396 -15.88 -0.23 8.79
CA LEU A 396 -17.32 -0.54 8.70
C LEU A 396 -17.66 -2.00 9.01
N GLY A 397 -16.66 -2.89 9.11
CA GLY A 397 -16.89 -4.27 9.51
C GLY A 397 -15.58 -5.03 9.76
N PRO A 398 -15.51 -5.88 10.79
CA PRO A 398 -14.30 -6.64 11.09
C PRO A 398 -14.05 -7.73 10.02
N GLY A 399 -12.78 -7.86 9.60
CA GLY A 399 -12.29 -9.00 8.81
C GLY A 399 -11.90 -8.72 7.35
N ASP A 400 -11.58 -9.81 6.65
CA ASP A 400 -10.93 -9.81 5.31
C ASP A 400 -11.83 -9.37 4.15
N ALA A 401 -13.14 -9.30 4.37
CA ALA A 401 -14.11 -8.98 3.32
C ALA A 401 -14.58 -7.52 3.46
N LEU A 402 -14.03 -6.65 2.62
CA LEU A 402 -14.50 -5.28 2.51
C LEU A 402 -15.96 -5.24 2.00
N PRO A 403 -16.79 -4.32 2.51
CA PRO A 403 -18.15 -4.18 2.02
C PRO A 403 -18.18 -3.82 0.52
N PRO A 404 -19.29 -4.12 -0.19
CA PRO A 404 -19.55 -3.56 -1.51
C PRO A 404 -19.43 -2.04 -1.49
N ALA A 405 -18.96 -1.44 -2.59
CA ALA A 405 -18.77 0.02 -2.69
C ALA A 405 -20.06 0.82 -2.38
N THR A 406 -21.23 0.23 -2.63
CA THR A 406 -22.55 0.83 -2.34
C THR A 406 -22.87 0.98 -0.86
N ASP A 407 -22.21 0.20 -0.01
CA ASP A 407 -22.51 0.12 1.42
C ASP A 407 -21.58 1.04 2.24
N VAL A 408 -20.56 1.61 1.60
CA VAL A 408 -19.66 2.59 2.21
C VAL A 408 -20.35 3.94 2.28
N PRO A 409 -20.46 4.58 3.46
CA PRO A 409 -21.03 5.90 3.59
C PRO A 409 -20.36 6.91 2.64
N PRO A 410 -21.14 7.86 2.09
CA PRO A 410 -20.54 8.90 1.27
C PRO A 410 -19.55 9.72 2.11
N PRO A 411 -18.48 10.23 1.48
CA PRO A 411 -17.54 11.10 2.17
C PRO A 411 -18.22 12.34 2.75
N VAL A 412 -17.63 12.91 3.79
CA VAL A 412 -18.17 14.11 4.42
C VAL A 412 -18.17 15.29 3.44
N SER A 413 -19.31 15.96 3.29
CA SER A 413 -19.37 17.19 2.50
C SER A 413 -18.77 18.36 3.29
N LEU A 414 -18.25 19.36 2.58
CA LEU A 414 -17.72 20.57 3.22
C LEU A 414 -18.81 21.29 4.05
N ALA A 415 -20.06 21.29 3.58
CA ALA A 415 -21.18 21.86 4.31
C ALA A 415 -21.44 21.14 5.64
N ARG A 416 -21.43 19.79 5.64
CA ARG A 416 -21.61 18.99 6.85
C ARG A 416 -20.43 19.14 7.80
N LEU A 417 -19.19 19.10 7.30
CA LEU A 417 -17.99 19.30 8.09
C LEU A 417 -18.08 20.61 8.88
N ARG A 418 -18.47 21.70 8.21
CA ARG A 418 -18.56 23.04 8.80
C ARG A 418 -19.81 23.24 9.66
N GLY A 419 -20.93 22.61 9.30
CA GLY A 419 -22.21 22.80 10.00
C GLY A 419 -22.36 21.94 11.26
N GLU A 420 -21.81 20.73 11.24
CA GLU A 420 -22.11 19.68 12.22
C GLU A 420 -20.89 19.08 12.92
N ILE A 421 -19.72 19.06 12.27
CA ILE A 421 -18.55 18.32 12.78
C ILE A 421 -17.55 19.23 13.48
N LEU A 422 -17.18 20.37 12.88
CA LEU A 422 -16.25 21.34 13.45
C LEU A 422 -16.94 22.25 14.47
N GLY A 423 -16.37 22.31 15.66
CA GLY A 423 -16.76 23.22 16.73
C GLY A 423 -16.14 24.62 16.61
N PRO A 424 -16.58 25.58 17.44
CA PRO A 424 -15.94 26.90 17.53
C PRO A 424 -14.47 26.78 17.94
N GLY A 425 -13.58 27.50 17.25
CA GLY A 425 -12.13 27.48 17.53
C GLY A 425 -11.40 26.24 17.02
N GLU A 426 -12.08 25.34 16.29
CA GLU A 426 -11.47 24.19 15.64
C GLU A 426 -11.14 24.49 14.18
N VAL A 427 -9.95 24.07 13.73
CA VAL A 427 -9.48 24.19 12.35
C VAL A 427 -9.13 22.79 11.82
N LEU A 428 -9.59 22.45 10.62
CA LEU A 428 -9.11 21.32 9.85
C LEU A 428 -8.05 21.80 8.85
N LEU A 429 -6.90 21.13 8.86
CA LEU A 429 -5.83 21.22 7.86
C LEU A 429 -5.81 19.90 7.08
N ASP A 430 -6.33 19.91 5.85
CA ASP A 430 -6.43 18.72 5.01
C ASP A 430 -5.57 18.85 3.76
N VAL A 431 -4.53 18.03 3.69
CA VAL A 431 -3.47 18.13 2.68
C VAL A 431 -3.70 17.15 1.55
N LEU A 432 -3.62 17.59 0.30
CA LEU A 432 -3.42 16.70 -0.86
C LEU A 432 -1.97 16.87 -1.33
N ALA A 433 -1.16 15.82 -1.20
CA ALA A 433 0.22 15.87 -1.66
C ALA A 433 0.27 15.73 -3.20
N GLY A 434 1.27 16.35 -3.81
CA GLY A 434 1.51 16.23 -5.25
C GLY A 434 2.98 16.42 -5.58
N THR A 435 3.40 15.89 -6.72
CA THR A 435 4.82 15.83 -7.11
C THR A 435 5.43 17.22 -7.25
N ASP A 436 4.81 18.11 -8.03
CA ASP A 436 5.32 19.47 -8.24
C ASP A 436 4.74 20.48 -7.23
N GLN A 437 3.47 20.29 -6.87
CA GLN A 437 2.72 21.14 -5.94
C GLN A 437 1.67 20.32 -5.20
N GLY A 438 1.45 20.65 -3.93
CA GLY A 438 0.35 20.14 -3.13
C GLY A 438 -0.75 21.18 -2.92
N LEU A 439 -1.84 20.77 -2.27
CA LEU A 439 -2.94 21.65 -1.85
C LEU A 439 -3.19 21.45 -0.35
N LEU A 440 -3.57 22.52 0.34
CA LEU A 440 -4.02 22.48 1.72
C LEU A 440 -5.38 23.17 1.83
N PHE A 441 -6.38 22.41 2.25
CA PHE A 441 -7.68 22.92 2.67
C PHE A 441 -7.60 23.32 4.15
N VAL A 442 -7.91 24.58 4.44
CA VAL A 442 -7.96 25.14 5.79
C VAL A 442 -9.42 25.46 6.11
N ALA A 443 -10.10 24.51 6.74
CA ALA A 443 -11.53 24.59 7.00
C ALA A 443 -11.84 24.91 8.46
N THR A 444 -12.82 25.79 8.66
CA THR A 444 -13.43 26.17 9.95
C THR A 444 -14.94 26.17 9.78
N ARG A 445 -15.68 26.38 10.87
CA ARG A 445 -17.13 26.58 10.80
C ARG A 445 -17.54 27.63 9.75
N ASP A 446 -16.79 28.72 9.68
CA ASP A 446 -17.20 29.93 8.94
C ASP A 446 -16.57 30.05 7.56
N THR A 447 -15.41 29.45 7.33
CA THR A 447 -14.70 29.54 6.04
C THR A 447 -13.91 28.29 5.70
N CYS A 448 -13.63 28.09 4.41
CA CYS A 448 -12.67 27.13 3.90
C CYS A 448 -11.78 27.84 2.90
N LEU A 449 -10.48 27.93 3.20
CA LEU A 449 -9.47 28.46 2.30
C LEU A 449 -8.69 27.31 1.67
N VAL A 450 -8.18 27.51 0.46
CA VAL A 450 -7.33 26.53 -0.21
C VAL A 450 -6.04 27.23 -0.60
N VAL A 451 -4.91 26.66 -0.17
CA VAL A 451 -3.58 27.21 -0.43
C VAL A 451 -2.73 26.18 -1.16
N THR A 452 -1.86 26.66 -2.05
CA THR A 452 -0.89 25.81 -2.73
C THR A 452 0.30 25.56 -1.81
N LEU A 453 0.70 24.30 -1.70
CA LEU A 453 1.89 23.86 -1.00
C LEU A 453 3.02 23.51 -1.99
N PRO A 454 4.29 23.53 -1.54
CA PRO A 454 5.38 22.89 -2.26
C PRO A 454 5.08 21.42 -2.63
N GLY A 455 5.77 20.93 -3.66
CA GLY A 455 5.80 19.50 -4.00
C GLY A 455 6.58 18.66 -2.98
N GLU A 456 6.47 17.34 -3.09
CA GLU A 456 7.00 16.39 -2.09
C GLU A 456 8.51 16.47 -1.88
N GLU A 457 9.31 16.58 -2.94
CA GLU A 457 10.78 16.68 -2.85
C GLU A 457 11.21 17.88 -2.01
N ARG A 458 10.59 19.04 -2.25
CA ARG A 458 10.86 20.25 -1.47
C ARG A 458 10.43 20.10 -0.01
N TRP A 459 9.34 19.39 0.26
CA TRP A 459 8.94 19.10 1.64
C TRP A 459 9.92 18.19 2.37
N GLU A 460 10.51 17.20 1.69
CA GLU A 460 11.57 16.37 2.26
C GLU A 460 12.77 17.23 2.69
N GLU A 461 13.19 18.16 1.84
CA GLU A 461 14.26 19.12 2.16
C GLU A 461 13.91 20.02 3.35
N GLU A 462 12.71 20.62 3.36
CA GLU A 462 12.25 21.54 4.41
C GLU A 462 12.06 20.83 5.76
N LEU A 463 11.63 19.57 5.78
CA LEU A 463 11.40 18.79 7.01
C LEU A 463 12.69 18.20 7.60
N SER A 464 13.69 17.92 6.77
CA SER A 464 14.89 17.17 7.17
C SER A 464 15.61 17.75 8.40
N PRO A 465 15.91 19.06 8.48
CA PRO A 465 16.58 19.64 9.65
C PRO A 465 15.75 19.52 10.94
N LEU A 466 14.44 19.78 10.83
CA LEU A 466 13.51 19.71 11.96
C LEU A 466 13.42 18.27 12.50
N LEU A 467 13.29 17.29 11.62
CA LEU A 467 13.24 15.87 12.00
C LEU A 467 14.55 15.40 12.62
N ALA A 468 15.70 15.85 12.12
CA ALA A 468 17.01 15.56 12.71
C ALA A 468 17.12 16.09 14.15
N SER A 469 16.57 17.27 14.43
CA SER A 469 16.55 17.85 15.79
C SER A 469 15.69 17.05 16.79
N LEU A 470 14.66 16.33 16.29
CA LEU A 470 13.77 15.50 17.10
C LEU A 470 14.33 14.09 17.35
N ALA A 471 15.22 13.61 16.48
CA ALA A 471 15.84 12.28 16.61
C ALA A 471 16.81 12.17 17.81
N HIS A 472 17.21 13.30 18.41
CA HIS A 472 18.13 13.35 19.54
C HIS A 472 17.41 13.85 20.81
N PRO A 473 17.04 12.97 21.77
CA PRO A 473 16.25 13.34 22.96
C PRO A 473 16.87 14.43 23.86
N PHE A 474 18.19 14.64 23.75
CA PHE A 474 18.93 15.63 24.53
C PHE A 474 19.49 16.78 23.66
N GLY A 475 19.15 16.80 22.37
CA GLY A 475 19.55 17.85 21.45
C GLY A 475 18.71 19.12 21.60
N PRO A 476 19.13 20.28 21.07
CA PRO A 476 18.27 21.45 20.96
C PRO A 476 17.17 21.20 19.91
N PHE A 477 15.94 21.66 20.19
CA PHE A 477 14.88 21.71 19.19
C PHE A 477 15.16 22.86 18.21
N ASP A 478 15.17 22.56 16.91
CA ASP A 478 15.45 23.56 15.88
C ASP A 478 14.23 24.45 15.64
N ARG A 479 14.19 25.58 16.35
CA ARG A 479 13.09 26.56 16.28
C ARG A 479 13.05 27.30 14.95
N ASP A 480 14.19 27.48 14.29
CA ASP A 480 14.27 28.19 13.02
C ASP A 480 13.73 27.30 11.90
N ALA A 481 14.11 26.01 11.88
CA ALA A 481 13.51 25.02 11.00
C ALA A 481 11.99 24.88 11.25
N ALA A 482 11.56 24.82 12.51
CA ALA A 482 10.13 24.78 12.86
C ALA A 482 9.37 26.01 12.35
N ALA A 483 9.96 27.21 12.45
CA ALA A 483 9.36 28.44 11.93
C ALA A 483 9.29 28.47 10.40
N GLY A 484 10.33 27.97 9.72
CA GLY A 484 10.36 27.82 8.26
C GLY A 484 9.24 26.89 7.76
N VAL A 485 9.12 25.71 8.38
CA VAL A 485 8.06 24.74 8.07
C VAL A 485 6.66 25.33 8.37
N ALA A 486 6.49 26.06 9.47
CA ALA A 486 5.23 26.73 9.78
C ALA A 486 4.84 27.79 8.73
N ALA A 487 5.82 28.55 8.23
CA ALA A 487 5.62 29.53 7.18
C ALA A 487 5.28 28.86 5.84
N ALA A 488 5.96 27.78 5.48
CA ALA A 488 5.67 27.00 4.28
C ALA A 488 4.25 26.41 4.31
N LEU A 489 3.81 25.89 5.47
CA LEU A 489 2.47 25.34 5.64
C LEU A 489 1.38 26.43 5.58
N ALA A 490 1.67 27.62 6.10
CA ALA A 490 0.73 28.73 6.07
C ALA A 490 0.56 29.37 4.68
N GLY A 491 1.45 29.07 3.74
CA GLY A 491 1.43 29.64 2.40
C GLY A 491 1.64 31.17 2.42
N PRO A 492 1.19 31.87 1.36
CA PRO A 492 1.33 33.32 1.24
C PRO A 492 0.68 34.09 2.43
N PRO A 493 1.38 35.07 3.05
CA PRO A 493 0.91 35.75 4.25
C PRO A 493 -0.43 36.49 4.12
N ASP A 494 -0.78 36.90 2.90
CA ASP A 494 -1.99 37.65 2.55
C ASP A 494 -3.28 36.82 2.63
N GLN A 495 -3.17 35.49 2.70
CA GLN A 495 -4.33 34.59 2.75
C GLN A 495 -4.87 34.35 4.16
N GLY A 496 -4.19 34.84 5.21
CA GLY A 496 -4.68 34.79 6.60
C GLY A 496 -4.62 33.40 7.27
N VAL A 497 -4.17 32.36 6.58
CA VAL A 497 -4.04 30.99 7.12
C VAL A 497 -3.19 30.94 8.38
N ALA A 498 -2.06 31.66 8.39
CA ALA A 498 -1.18 31.72 9.55
C ALA A 498 -1.91 32.23 10.81
N ALA A 499 -2.83 33.20 10.65
CA ALA A 499 -3.63 33.71 11.76
C ALA A 499 -4.67 32.69 12.22
N MET A 500 -5.34 32.00 11.28
CA MET A 500 -6.31 30.95 11.58
C MET A 500 -5.68 29.83 12.41
N ILE A 501 -4.52 29.31 11.96
CA ILE A 501 -3.77 28.26 12.66
C ILE A 501 -3.35 28.72 14.06
N ARG A 502 -2.79 29.94 14.19
CA ARG A 502 -2.35 30.47 15.50
C ARG A 502 -3.50 30.68 16.49
N SER A 503 -4.69 31.03 16.01
CA SER A 503 -5.87 31.25 16.85
C SER A 503 -6.64 29.96 17.18
N ALA A 504 -6.28 28.83 16.56
CA ALA A 504 -6.97 27.57 16.74
C ALA A 504 -6.75 27.03 18.16
N GLY A 505 -7.84 26.72 18.86
CA GLY A 505 -7.76 25.93 20.10
C GLY A 505 -7.47 24.46 19.80
N THR A 506 -8.04 23.95 18.70
CA THR A 506 -7.86 22.58 18.22
C THR A 506 -7.52 22.58 16.73
N ILE A 507 -6.49 21.84 16.36
CA ILE A 507 -6.07 21.63 14.98
C ILE A 507 -6.24 20.16 14.63
N PHE A 508 -7.21 19.87 13.76
CA PHE A 508 -7.35 18.60 13.10
C PHE A 508 -6.44 18.56 11.89
N PHE A 509 -5.46 17.67 11.86
CA PHE A 509 -4.49 17.56 10.78
C PHE A 509 -4.66 16.24 10.02
N SER A 510 -5.00 16.36 8.75
CA SER A 510 -5.14 15.26 7.77
C SER A 510 -3.98 15.35 6.77
N PRO A 511 -2.78 14.83 7.14
CA PRO A 511 -1.62 14.81 6.25
C PRO A 511 -1.83 13.92 5.02
N ASP A 512 -0.90 14.04 4.07
CA ASP A 512 -0.72 13.16 2.92
C ASP A 512 0.76 13.19 2.52
N GLY A 513 1.25 12.14 1.84
CA GLY A 513 2.66 12.03 1.42
C GLY A 513 3.68 12.24 2.56
N VAL A 514 4.80 12.89 2.27
CA VAL A 514 5.87 13.14 3.26
C VAL A 514 5.40 13.92 4.50
N LEU A 515 4.33 14.71 4.39
CA LEU A 515 3.80 15.52 5.49
C LEU A 515 3.20 14.69 6.64
N HIS A 516 3.04 13.38 6.47
CA HIS A 516 2.82 12.46 7.59
C HIS A 516 3.94 12.54 8.64
N ARG A 517 5.15 12.94 8.27
CA ARG A 517 6.28 13.13 9.20
C ARG A 517 6.26 14.48 9.92
N LEU A 518 5.41 15.44 9.50
CA LEU A 518 5.38 16.81 10.04
C LEU A 518 5.05 16.86 11.54
N PRO A 519 5.96 17.27 12.44
CA PRO A 519 5.71 17.32 13.88
C PRO A 519 4.87 18.57 14.26
N LEU A 520 3.65 18.68 13.71
CA LEU A 520 2.79 19.86 13.84
C LEU A 520 2.50 20.24 15.31
N ALA A 521 2.43 19.23 16.18
CA ALA A 521 2.29 19.40 17.62
C ALA A 521 3.48 20.14 18.26
N ALA A 522 4.72 19.93 17.79
CA ALA A 522 5.91 20.63 18.26
C ALA A 522 6.00 22.07 17.69
N ILE A 523 5.45 22.28 16.49
CA ILE A 523 5.36 23.61 15.85
C ILE A 523 4.31 24.49 16.54
N HIS A 524 3.17 23.89 16.94
CA HIS A 524 2.07 24.55 17.64
C HIS A 524 1.83 23.93 19.02
N PRO A 525 2.74 24.14 19.99
CA PRO A 525 2.71 23.42 21.26
C PRO A 525 1.57 23.85 22.19
N ASP A 526 0.93 24.99 21.92
CA ASP A 526 -0.24 25.48 22.67
C ASP A 526 -1.59 25.00 22.11
N ALA A 527 -1.59 24.39 20.92
CA ALA A 527 -2.81 23.90 20.27
C ALA A 527 -3.05 22.41 20.55
N ASP A 528 -4.32 22.02 20.64
CA ASP A 528 -4.72 20.61 20.61
C ASP A 528 -4.60 20.06 19.19
N VAL A 529 -3.42 19.54 18.86
CA VAL A 529 -3.16 18.95 17.53
C VAL A 529 -3.57 17.48 17.52
N ARG A 530 -4.57 17.16 16.70
CA ARG A 530 -5.10 15.81 16.49
C ARG A 530 -4.90 15.38 15.06
N ARG A 531 -4.16 14.29 14.86
CA ARG A 531 -3.97 13.71 13.54
C ARG A 531 -5.12 12.79 13.18
N LEU A 532 -5.52 12.79 11.91
CA LEU A 532 -6.58 11.93 11.40
C LEU A 532 -6.30 11.51 9.95
N PRO A 533 -6.77 10.34 9.50
CA PRO A 533 -6.50 9.90 8.13
C PRO A 533 -7.32 10.65 7.07
N SER A 534 -8.55 11.05 7.39
CA SER A 534 -9.39 11.89 6.52
C SER A 534 -10.51 12.60 7.30
N ALA A 535 -11.03 13.72 6.79
CA ALA A 535 -12.14 14.42 7.43
C ALA A 535 -13.41 13.55 7.50
N THR A 536 -13.59 12.63 6.55
CA THR A 536 -14.65 11.60 6.60
C THR A 536 -14.51 10.70 7.83
N ILE A 537 -13.30 10.25 8.16
CA ILE A 537 -13.04 9.46 9.37
C ILE A 537 -13.27 10.29 10.62
N LEU A 538 -12.88 11.57 10.65
CA LEU A 538 -13.22 12.49 11.75
C LEU A 538 -14.74 12.55 11.96
N ALA A 539 -15.52 12.70 10.89
CA ALA A 539 -16.97 12.74 10.96
C ALA A 539 -17.57 11.41 11.47
N HIS A 540 -16.92 10.28 11.19
CA HIS A 540 -17.33 8.96 11.67
C HIS A 540 -17.02 8.77 13.17
N LEU A 541 -15.87 9.25 13.64
CA LEU A 541 -15.35 9.02 15.00
C LEU A 541 -15.74 10.08 16.02
N ARG A 542 -16.29 11.22 15.59
CA ARG A 542 -16.60 12.38 16.45
C ARG A 542 -17.41 11.96 17.68
N GLY A 543 -16.91 12.33 18.87
CA GLY A 543 -17.58 12.10 20.16
C GLY A 543 -17.50 10.68 20.71
N ARG A 544 -16.75 9.77 20.06
CA ARG A 544 -16.68 8.35 20.48
C ARG A 544 -15.50 8.04 21.43
N ALA A 545 -14.54 8.93 21.59
CA ALA A 545 -13.29 8.66 22.32
C ALA A 545 -13.36 8.79 23.86
N ASP A 546 -14.40 9.41 24.42
CA ASP A 546 -14.46 9.66 25.87
C ASP A 546 -14.55 8.36 26.68
N VAL A 547 -13.68 8.17 27.67
CA VAL A 547 -13.69 6.99 28.56
C VAL A 547 -14.43 7.29 29.85
N PRO A 548 -14.95 6.29 30.59
CA PRO A 548 -15.72 6.53 31.81
C PRO A 548 -14.82 6.85 33.03
N GLY A 549 -13.87 7.78 32.86
CA GLY A 549 -13.00 8.31 33.91
C GLY A 549 -12.30 7.21 34.73
N ASP A 550 -12.32 7.36 36.05
CA ASP A 550 -11.74 6.44 37.04
C ASP A 550 -12.36 5.02 37.04
N SER A 551 -13.58 4.88 36.50
CA SER A 551 -14.31 3.61 36.41
C SER A 551 -14.02 2.81 35.13
N ALA A 552 -13.20 3.33 34.22
CA ALA A 552 -12.81 2.64 32.98
C ALA A 552 -12.21 1.26 33.25
N ARG A 553 -12.69 0.25 32.51
CA ARG A 553 -12.08 -1.08 32.46
C ARG A 553 -10.86 -0.99 31.58
N ILE A 554 -9.69 -1.18 32.17
CA ILE A 554 -8.39 -1.01 31.51
C ILE A 554 -7.70 -2.35 31.40
N LEU A 555 -7.29 -2.71 30.19
CA LEU A 555 -6.31 -3.76 29.96
C LEU A 555 -4.93 -3.12 29.82
N ALA A 556 -4.03 -3.42 30.74
CA ALA A 556 -2.70 -2.84 30.80
C ALA A 556 -1.63 -3.94 30.66
N ILE A 557 -0.92 -3.95 29.54
CA ILE A 557 0.07 -4.98 29.20
C ILE A 557 1.46 -4.34 29.16
N ALA A 558 2.39 -4.88 29.94
CA ALA A 558 3.80 -4.55 29.89
C ALA A 558 4.58 -5.65 29.16
N GLY A 559 5.44 -5.27 28.21
CA GLY A 559 6.42 -6.14 27.58
C GLY A 559 7.48 -6.63 28.56
N HIS A 560 8.15 -7.74 28.22
CA HIS A 560 9.20 -8.32 29.06
C HIS A 560 10.58 -7.68 28.82
N GLU A 561 11.45 -7.78 29.82
CA GLU A 561 12.86 -7.40 29.71
C GLU A 561 13.57 -8.33 28.71
N ASN A 562 14.36 -7.75 27.81
CA ASN A 562 14.96 -8.50 26.71
C ASN A 562 16.50 -8.38 26.69
N PRO A 563 17.28 -9.47 26.82
CA PRO A 563 18.74 -9.41 26.74
C PRO A 563 19.20 -8.97 25.34
N GLY A 564 19.87 -7.83 25.23
CA GLY A 564 20.35 -7.27 23.95
C GLY A 564 19.48 -6.14 23.37
N ARG A 565 18.31 -5.86 23.95
CA ARG A 565 17.57 -4.59 23.74
C ARG A 565 17.59 -3.76 25.02
N GLN A 566 17.26 -2.47 24.91
CA GLN A 566 17.21 -1.56 26.05
C GLN A 566 16.14 -2.03 27.05
N ARG A 567 16.44 -1.91 28.35
CA ARG A 567 15.59 -2.41 29.44
C ARG A 567 14.32 -1.55 29.56
N LEU A 568 13.14 -2.13 29.38
CA LEU A 568 11.83 -1.45 29.55
C LEU A 568 11.41 -1.33 31.03
N ALA A 569 12.26 -0.74 31.88
CA ALA A 569 11.91 -0.52 33.29
C ALA A 569 10.67 0.38 33.45
N GLY A 570 10.44 1.30 32.49
CA GLY A 570 9.26 2.17 32.42
C GLY A 570 7.94 1.41 32.26
N ALA A 571 7.87 0.37 31.42
CA ALA A 571 6.63 -0.34 31.10
C ALA A 571 5.94 -0.98 32.33
N ARG A 572 6.72 -1.58 33.24
CA ARG A 572 6.18 -2.11 34.50
C ARG A 572 5.75 -1.00 35.46
N ALA A 573 6.45 0.14 35.44
CA ALA A 573 6.07 1.27 36.26
C ALA A 573 4.76 1.92 35.76
N GLU A 574 4.55 1.99 34.44
CA GLU A 574 3.32 2.50 33.82
C GLU A 574 2.10 1.64 34.15
N THR A 575 2.21 0.32 34.02
CA THR A 575 1.11 -0.60 34.40
C THR A 575 0.82 -0.55 35.91
N ALA A 576 1.84 -0.43 36.75
CA ALA A 576 1.66 -0.24 38.20
C ALA A 576 1.04 1.13 38.55
N LEU A 577 1.34 2.19 37.80
CA LEU A 577 0.71 3.50 37.92
C LEU A 577 -0.79 3.41 37.61
N LEU A 578 -1.17 2.73 36.53
CA LEU A 578 -2.57 2.50 36.16
C LEU A 578 -3.33 1.78 37.26
N ALA A 579 -2.78 0.67 37.77
CA ALA A 579 -3.39 -0.13 38.84
C ALA A 579 -3.57 0.64 40.16
N ARG A 580 -2.79 1.70 40.39
CA ARG A 580 -2.97 2.60 41.55
C ARG A 580 -4.00 3.70 41.30
N ARG A 581 -4.25 4.07 40.04
CA ARG A 581 -5.01 5.26 39.68
C ARG A 581 -6.47 4.97 39.34
N PHE A 582 -6.74 3.79 38.79
CA PHE A 582 -8.07 3.37 38.35
C PHE A 582 -8.57 2.17 39.14
N ALA A 583 -9.89 2.03 39.23
CA ALA A 583 -10.52 0.96 40.02
C ALA A 583 -10.48 -0.41 39.31
N ASN A 584 -10.53 -0.41 37.98
CA ASN A 584 -10.76 -1.61 37.16
C ASN A 584 -9.59 -1.84 36.19
N VAL A 585 -8.43 -2.26 36.69
CA VAL A 585 -7.23 -2.53 35.86
C VAL A 585 -6.90 -4.01 35.87
N THR A 586 -6.90 -4.61 34.68
CA THR A 586 -6.41 -5.96 34.44
C THR A 586 -4.98 -5.88 33.91
N VAL A 587 -4.05 -6.50 34.62
CA VAL A 587 -2.65 -6.67 34.19
C VAL A 587 -2.39 -8.16 34.03
N PRO A 588 -2.36 -8.70 32.80
CA PRO A 588 -2.05 -10.10 32.57
C PRO A 588 -0.66 -10.48 33.11
N ALA A 589 -0.50 -11.72 33.54
CA ALA A 589 0.78 -12.22 34.07
C ALA A 589 1.90 -12.23 33.01
N GLY A 590 1.55 -12.16 31.72
CA GLY A 590 2.45 -12.01 30.59
C GLY A 590 1.78 -12.35 29.26
N VAL A 591 2.42 -11.99 28.14
CA VAL A 591 2.06 -12.43 26.78
C VAL A 591 3.20 -13.34 26.30
N GLY A 592 3.03 -14.66 26.44
CA GLY A 592 3.99 -15.70 26.04
C GLY A 592 3.63 -16.36 24.70
N ALA A 593 4.53 -17.19 24.15
CA ALA A 593 4.34 -17.85 22.86
C ALA A 593 3.06 -18.73 22.79
N ASP A 594 2.65 -19.29 23.93
CA ASP A 594 1.43 -20.11 24.08
C ASP A 594 0.18 -19.31 24.51
N SER A 595 0.32 -17.99 24.75
CA SER A 595 -0.81 -17.16 25.17
C SER A 595 -1.57 -16.59 23.96
N ALA A 596 -2.90 -16.50 24.06
CA ALA A 596 -3.72 -15.85 23.04
C ALA A 596 -3.37 -14.35 22.92
N LEU A 597 -3.76 -13.73 21.81
CA LEU A 597 -3.71 -12.27 21.60
C LEU A 597 -4.22 -11.58 22.89
N PHE A 598 -3.41 -10.71 23.50
CA PHE A 598 -3.70 -10.01 24.78
C PHE A 598 -3.60 -10.83 26.08
N GLY A 599 -2.86 -11.94 26.08
CA GLY A 599 -2.56 -12.68 27.31
C GLY A 599 -3.70 -13.59 27.78
N GLY A 600 -4.63 -13.94 26.88
CA GLY A 600 -5.81 -14.77 27.19
C GLY A 600 -7.05 -13.99 27.59
N GLU A 601 -6.94 -12.67 27.76
CA GLU A 601 -8.08 -11.79 28.01
C GLU A 601 -8.86 -11.52 26.72
N ASP A 602 -10.16 -11.32 26.85
CA ASP A 602 -10.99 -10.85 25.73
C ASP A 602 -10.88 -9.31 25.63
N PRO A 603 -10.17 -8.76 24.62
CA PRO A 603 -9.94 -7.33 24.51
C PRO A 603 -11.24 -6.54 24.23
N GLU A 604 -12.33 -7.21 23.85
CA GLU A 604 -13.65 -6.59 23.64
C GLU A 604 -14.32 -6.15 24.96
N GLU A 605 -13.86 -6.65 26.10
CA GLU A 605 -14.40 -6.30 27.42
C GLU A 605 -13.84 -4.99 28.01
N PHE A 606 -12.89 -4.32 27.34
CA PHE A 606 -12.18 -3.19 27.92
C PHE A 606 -12.55 -1.86 27.26
N ASP A 607 -12.64 -0.80 28.06
CA ASP A 607 -12.90 0.56 27.59
C ASP A 607 -11.60 1.25 27.14
N LEU A 608 -10.46 0.80 27.65
CA LEU A 608 -9.13 1.34 27.37
C LEU A 608 -8.08 0.23 27.29
N LEU A 609 -7.22 0.32 26.27
CA LEU A 609 -6.05 -0.55 26.13
C LEU A 609 -4.77 0.28 26.36
N HIS A 610 -3.89 -0.18 27.26
CA HIS A 610 -2.56 0.38 27.46
C HIS A 610 -1.51 -0.70 27.17
N LEU A 611 -0.71 -0.48 26.13
CA LEU A 611 0.26 -1.44 25.62
C LEU A 611 1.65 -0.81 25.70
N ALA A 612 2.40 -1.16 26.76
CA ALA A 612 3.75 -0.66 27.01
C ALA A 612 4.79 -1.71 26.62
N CYS A 613 5.40 -1.58 25.45
CA CYS A 613 6.28 -2.61 24.88
C CYS A 613 7.23 -2.03 23.81
N HIS A 614 8.00 -2.86 23.12
CA HIS A 614 8.73 -2.40 21.94
C HIS A 614 7.81 -2.35 20.73
N GLY A 615 7.94 -1.30 19.92
CA GLY A 615 7.31 -1.22 18.59
C GLY A 615 8.32 -1.62 17.52
N GLU A 616 7.85 -2.33 16.51
CA GLU A 616 8.59 -2.60 15.28
C GLU A 616 7.77 -2.06 14.12
N VAL A 617 8.31 -1.06 13.43
CA VAL A 617 7.67 -0.43 12.29
C VAL A 617 8.27 -1.02 11.02
N ASP A 618 7.40 -1.53 10.15
CA ASP A 618 7.77 -2.02 8.83
C ASP A 618 7.17 -1.05 7.79
N PRO A 619 7.95 -0.07 7.29
CA PRO A 619 7.44 0.95 6.38
C PRO A 619 7.07 0.38 5.01
N ASP A 620 7.71 -0.71 4.59
CA ASP A 620 7.43 -1.37 3.31
C ASP A 620 6.18 -2.25 3.41
N ARG A 621 5.97 -2.87 4.58
CA ARG A 621 4.80 -3.70 4.89
C ARG A 621 4.10 -3.16 6.12
N PRO A 622 3.39 -2.03 6.01
CA PRO A 622 2.84 -1.33 7.16
C PRO A 622 2.00 -2.21 8.09
N TRP A 623 1.19 -3.12 7.53
CA TRP A 623 0.35 -4.05 8.29
C TRP A 623 1.12 -5.15 9.04
N ASN A 624 2.41 -5.35 8.75
CA ASN A 624 3.29 -6.23 9.50
C ASN A 624 3.96 -5.55 10.70
N SER A 625 3.86 -4.21 10.81
CA SER A 625 4.29 -3.47 12.00
C SER A 625 3.68 -4.09 13.25
N ALA A 626 4.47 -4.26 14.30
CA ALA A 626 4.13 -5.09 15.44
C ALA A 626 4.44 -4.43 16.78
N LEU A 627 3.60 -4.72 17.76
CA LEU A 627 3.94 -4.59 19.17
C LEU A 627 4.62 -5.89 19.60
N VAL A 628 5.82 -5.78 20.15
CA VAL A 628 6.68 -6.91 20.48
C VAL A 628 6.61 -7.19 21.98
N PHE A 629 6.08 -8.35 22.32
CA PHE A 629 6.04 -8.93 23.66
C PHE A 629 6.95 -10.17 23.73
N GLY A 630 7.03 -10.81 24.89
CA GLY A 630 7.89 -11.99 25.10
C GLY A 630 9.39 -11.67 25.21
N THR A 631 10.22 -12.71 25.12
CA THR A 631 11.69 -12.61 25.21
C THR A 631 12.33 -12.62 23.82
N ALA A 632 13.65 -12.36 23.69
CA ALA A 632 14.35 -12.42 22.39
C ALA A 632 14.31 -13.83 21.79
N ASP A 633 14.36 -14.86 22.63
CA ASP A 633 14.33 -16.25 22.20
C ASP A 633 12.91 -16.68 21.80
N GLU A 634 11.89 -16.05 22.39
CA GLU A 634 10.47 -16.33 22.13
C GLU A 634 9.65 -15.03 22.02
N PRO A 635 9.80 -14.28 20.92
CA PRO A 635 9.07 -13.04 20.71
C PRO A 635 7.61 -13.32 20.33
N VAL A 636 6.69 -12.56 20.92
CA VAL A 636 5.28 -12.56 20.56
C VAL A 636 4.94 -11.25 19.86
N LEU A 637 4.49 -11.34 18.60
CA LEU A 637 4.26 -10.18 17.74
C LEU A 637 2.77 -9.95 17.57
N LEU A 638 2.26 -8.87 18.15
CA LEU A 638 0.91 -8.37 17.89
C LEU A 638 0.97 -7.41 16.70
N ARG A 639 0.69 -7.93 15.50
CA ARG A 639 0.82 -7.20 14.23
C ARG A 639 -0.43 -6.36 13.91
N ALA A 640 -0.24 -5.24 13.22
CA ALA A 640 -1.30 -4.32 12.82
C ALA A 640 -2.41 -4.98 11.99
N GLY A 641 -2.08 -5.86 11.05
CA GLY A 641 -3.04 -6.60 10.23
C GLY A 641 -4.02 -7.43 11.07
N PRO A 642 -3.52 -8.40 11.88
CA PRO A 642 -4.35 -9.14 12.83
C PRO A 642 -5.15 -8.26 13.80
N ILE A 643 -4.59 -7.14 14.29
CA ILE A 643 -5.34 -6.18 15.12
C ILE A 643 -6.54 -5.64 14.34
N ALA A 644 -6.35 -5.25 13.08
CA ALA A 644 -7.37 -4.68 12.22
C ALA A 644 -8.53 -5.64 11.88
N ASP A 645 -8.38 -6.93 12.20
CA ASP A 645 -9.40 -7.96 11.98
C ASP A 645 -10.21 -8.24 13.28
N LEU A 646 -9.88 -7.58 14.40
CA LEU A 646 -10.60 -7.66 15.68
C LEU A 646 -11.84 -6.74 15.72
N SER A 647 -12.73 -6.95 16.68
CA SER A 647 -13.89 -6.08 16.95
C SER A 647 -13.82 -5.46 18.36
N LEU A 648 -12.91 -4.51 18.54
CA LEU A 648 -12.64 -3.89 19.84
C LEU A 648 -13.73 -2.88 20.24
N GLN A 649 -14.16 -2.95 21.50
CA GLN A 649 -15.06 -1.95 22.12
C GLN A 649 -14.29 -0.80 22.79
N ALA A 650 -12.96 -0.90 22.86
CA ALA A 650 -12.12 0.09 23.51
C ALA A 650 -12.28 1.46 22.84
N ARG A 651 -12.39 2.50 23.67
CA ARG A 651 -12.56 3.90 23.24
C ARG A 651 -11.23 4.61 23.09
N LEU A 652 -10.18 4.05 23.67
CA LEU A 652 -8.81 4.56 23.61
C LEU A 652 -7.81 3.40 23.61
N ALA A 653 -6.86 3.43 22.68
CA ALA A 653 -5.64 2.63 22.76
C ALA A 653 -4.43 3.55 22.99
N VAL A 654 -3.59 3.23 23.98
CA VAL A 654 -2.34 3.93 24.27
C VAL A 654 -1.18 3.00 23.97
N LEU A 655 -0.40 3.36 22.96
CA LEU A 655 0.77 2.61 22.50
C LEU A 655 2.02 3.26 23.10
N SER A 656 2.42 2.80 24.28
CA SER A 656 3.65 3.23 24.93
C SER A 656 4.82 2.39 24.40
N SER A 657 5.18 2.69 23.15
CA SER A 657 6.24 2.00 22.41
C SER A 657 6.91 2.96 21.45
N CYS A 658 8.24 2.88 21.33
CA CYS A 658 9.03 3.78 20.48
C CYS A 658 8.50 3.78 19.04
N GLU A 659 8.33 4.97 18.46
CA GLU A 659 7.93 5.18 17.07
C GLU A 659 6.62 4.48 16.64
N SER A 660 5.73 4.17 17.58
CA SER A 660 4.47 3.45 17.32
C SER A 660 3.43 4.19 16.47
N ALA A 661 3.61 5.50 16.28
CA ALA A 661 2.81 6.30 15.34
C ALA A 661 3.43 6.37 13.93
N ALA A 662 4.66 5.87 13.74
CA ALA A 662 5.27 5.71 12.43
C ALA A 662 4.74 4.43 11.75
N GLY A 663 4.86 4.39 10.43
CA GLY A 663 4.30 3.34 9.58
C GLY A 663 4.64 3.60 8.12
N GLY A 664 4.26 2.67 7.24
CA GLY A 664 4.33 2.87 5.80
C GLY A 664 3.37 3.97 5.37
N ILE A 665 3.87 4.94 4.61
CA ILE A 665 3.03 6.02 4.06
C ILE A 665 2.60 5.59 2.67
N LEU A 666 1.28 5.59 2.45
CA LEU A 666 0.72 5.34 1.15
C LEU A 666 -0.14 6.54 0.74
N ALA A 667 0.12 7.09 -0.44
CA ALA A 667 -0.59 8.26 -0.94
C ALA A 667 -2.11 8.05 -0.87
N GLY A 668 -2.83 9.03 -0.32
CA GLY A 668 -4.28 8.95 -0.13
C GLY A 668 -4.72 8.08 1.03
N GLU A 669 -4.15 6.90 1.24
CA GLU A 669 -4.54 6.00 2.34
C GLU A 669 -3.96 6.43 3.71
N GLY A 670 -2.82 7.14 3.68
CA GLY A 670 -2.17 7.73 4.84
C GLY A 670 -1.09 6.85 5.49
N ILE A 671 -0.86 7.03 6.80
CA ILE A 671 -0.01 6.11 7.57
C ILE A 671 -0.78 4.81 7.78
N LEU A 672 -0.25 3.73 7.23
CA LEU A 672 -0.69 2.38 7.50
C LEU A 672 0.23 1.77 8.58
N GLY A 673 -0.34 1.00 9.51
CA GLY A 673 0.42 0.48 10.66
C GLY A 673 -0.42 0.28 11.89
N LEU A 674 0.20 0.33 13.07
CA LEU A 674 -0.44 0.03 14.35
C LEU A 674 -1.65 0.92 14.64
N GLY A 675 -1.52 2.25 14.45
CA GLY A 675 -2.62 3.19 14.66
C GLY A 675 -3.84 2.87 13.79
N SER A 676 -3.63 2.66 12.50
CA SER A 676 -4.68 2.29 11.54
C SER A 676 -5.27 0.91 11.84
N GLY A 677 -4.49 -0.02 12.39
CA GLY A 677 -4.98 -1.30 12.90
C GLY A 677 -6.01 -1.13 14.01
N PHE A 678 -5.72 -0.32 15.04
CA PHE A 678 -6.67 -0.05 16.10
C PHE A 678 -7.90 0.73 15.62
N LEU A 679 -7.74 1.70 14.72
CA LEU A 679 -8.87 2.41 14.10
C LEU A 679 -9.80 1.44 13.36
N ALA A 680 -9.24 0.57 12.52
CA ALA A 680 -9.97 -0.46 11.79
C ALA A 680 -10.69 -1.45 12.73
N ALA A 681 -10.05 -1.79 13.85
CA ALA A 681 -10.62 -2.66 14.87
C ALA A 681 -11.77 -2.02 15.66
N GLY A 682 -12.10 -0.74 15.44
CA GLY A 682 -13.20 -0.03 16.09
C GLY A 682 -12.78 0.98 17.17
N VAL A 683 -11.48 1.10 17.47
CA VAL A 683 -10.99 2.05 18.48
C VAL A 683 -11.01 3.47 17.92
N PRO A 684 -11.76 4.43 18.50
CA PRO A 684 -11.95 5.75 17.92
C PRO A 684 -10.79 6.74 18.19
N ALA A 685 -9.87 6.39 19.10
CA ALA A 685 -8.70 7.22 19.39
C ALA A 685 -7.48 6.37 19.76
N VAL A 686 -6.33 6.74 19.21
CA VAL A 686 -5.03 6.12 19.50
C VAL A 686 -4.05 7.20 19.95
N VAL A 687 -3.38 6.97 21.07
CA VAL A 687 -2.23 7.77 21.52
C VAL A 687 -0.98 6.96 21.26
N ALA A 688 -0.07 7.52 20.47
CA ALA A 688 1.16 6.86 20.04
C ALA A 688 2.26 7.93 19.83
N THR A 689 3.53 7.52 19.85
CA THR A 689 4.68 8.44 19.72
C THR A 689 5.18 8.50 18.27
N LEU A 690 5.40 9.71 17.75
CA LEU A 690 5.92 9.94 16.39
C LEU A 690 7.45 9.85 16.29
N TRP A 691 8.16 9.99 17.41
CA TRP A 691 9.61 9.93 17.51
C TRP A 691 9.99 9.25 18.84
N PRO A 692 11.25 8.80 19.00
CA PRO A 692 11.74 8.26 20.27
C PRO A 692 11.61 9.28 21.41
N VAL A 693 11.00 8.86 22.52
CA VAL A 693 10.91 9.64 23.76
C VAL A 693 11.66 8.87 24.86
N GLU A 694 12.37 9.60 25.72
CA GLU A 694 13.12 9.00 26.83
C GLU A 694 12.17 8.40 27.89
N ASP A 695 12.59 7.30 28.54
CA ASP A 695 11.76 6.50 29.45
C ASP A 695 11.23 7.30 30.66
N GLN A 696 12.05 8.14 31.28
CA GLN A 696 11.64 8.97 32.42
C GLN A 696 10.65 10.06 31.99
N ALA A 697 10.83 10.66 30.81
CA ALA A 697 9.85 11.58 30.24
C ALA A 697 8.52 10.86 29.94
N THR A 698 8.56 9.65 29.38
CA THR A 698 7.37 8.83 29.11
C THR A 698 6.62 8.49 30.40
N PHE A 699 7.31 8.12 31.47
CA PHE A 699 6.65 7.84 32.75
C PHE A 699 5.95 9.08 33.34
N ARG A 700 6.61 10.25 33.32
CA ARG A 700 6.00 11.51 33.78
C ARG A 700 4.82 11.92 32.90
N PHE A 701 4.91 11.67 31.59
CA PHE A 701 3.80 11.86 30.67
C PHE A 701 2.62 10.98 31.08
N CYS A 702 2.84 9.69 31.30
CA CYS A 702 1.79 8.77 31.74
C CYS A 702 1.16 9.19 33.06
N GLU A 703 1.94 9.64 34.04
CA GLU A 703 1.43 10.14 35.33
C GLU A 703 0.49 11.33 35.13
N ALA A 704 0.91 12.34 34.38
CA ALA A 704 0.09 13.52 34.11
C ALA A 704 -1.14 13.17 33.24
N PHE A 705 -0.96 12.37 32.20
CA PHE A 705 -1.99 11.95 31.26
C PHE A 705 -3.09 11.15 31.96
N TYR A 706 -2.73 10.04 32.62
CA TYR A 706 -3.70 9.21 33.33
C TYR A 706 -4.28 9.90 34.56
N GLY A 707 -3.50 10.79 35.20
CA GLY A 707 -3.98 11.67 36.26
C GLY A 707 -5.14 12.56 35.81
N SER A 708 -5.02 13.15 34.62
CA SER A 708 -6.06 13.96 33.98
C SER A 708 -7.20 13.09 33.44
N LEU A 709 -6.90 11.97 32.78
CA LEU A 709 -7.88 11.06 32.18
C LEU A 709 -8.83 10.47 33.23
N ALA A 710 -8.31 9.99 34.37
CA ALA A 710 -9.15 9.47 35.45
C ALA A 710 -10.11 10.52 36.01
N ARG A 711 -9.75 11.81 35.94
CA ARG A 711 -10.53 12.92 36.50
C ARG A 711 -11.67 13.35 35.59
N GLN A 712 -11.49 13.30 34.28
CA GLN A 712 -12.41 13.94 33.33
C GLN A 712 -12.86 13.04 32.17
N GLY A 713 -12.21 11.89 31.93
CA GLY A 713 -12.59 10.94 30.89
C GLY A 713 -12.34 11.41 29.45
N VAL A 714 -11.71 12.57 29.22
CA VAL A 714 -11.49 13.15 27.88
C VAL A 714 -10.02 13.00 27.47
N PRO A 715 -9.67 12.08 26.54
CA PRO A 715 -8.27 11.80 26.16
C PRO A 715 -7.53 13.00 25.59
N ALA A 716 -8.16 13.76 24.71
CA ALA A 716 -7.53 14.93 24.09
C ALA A 716 -7.13 16.00 25.11
N ARG A 717 -8.01 16.26 26.08
CA ARG A 717 -7.70 17.21 27.16
C ARG A 717 -6.58 16.69 28.07
N ALA A 718 -6.59 15.39 28.36
CA ALA A 718 -5.53 14.76 29.14
C ALA A 718 -4.16 14.85 28.44
N LEU A 719 -4.13 14.71 27.11
CA LEU A 719 -2.93 14.83 26.29
C LEU A 719 -2.33 16.24 26.35
N ILE A 720 -3.16 17.29 26.21
CA ILE A 720 -2.71 18.69 26.29
C ILE A 720 -2.16 19.00 27.69
N GLU A 721 -2.86 18.60 28.74
CA GLU A 721 -2.42 18.83 30.13
C GLU A 721 -1.10 18.12 30.41
N ALA A 722 -0.93 16.89 29.94
CA ALA A 722 0.32 16.15 30.08
C ALA A 722 1.48 16.82 29.34
N ARG A 723 1.29 17.17 28.05
CA ARG A 723 2.32 17.86 27.25
C ARG A 723 2.70 19.20 27.86
N SER A 724 1.71 19.98 28.30
CA SER A 724 1.95 21.27 28.94
C SER A 724 2.73 21.14 30.25
N ALA A 725 2.45 20.10 31.05
CA ALA A 725 3.22 19.81 32.26
C ALA A 725 4.67 19.45 31.94
N LEU A 726 4.91 18.58 30.95
CA LEU A 726 6.27 18.19 30.56
C LEU A 726 7.08 19.35 29.99
N ARG A 727 6.47 20.20 29.16
CA ARG A 727 7.08 21.41 28.60
C ARG A 727 7.54 22.40 29.67
N SER A 728 6.87 22.42 30.82
CA SER A 728 7.19 23.34 31.92
C SER A 728 8.42 22.91 32.74
N ASP A 729 8.85 21.66 32.62
CA ASP A 729 10.03 21.13 33.30
C ASP A 729 11.23 21.08 32.33
N PRO A 730 12.34 21.79 32.60
CA PRO A 730 13.53 21.77 31.76
C PRO A 730 14.09 20.37 31.46
N ALA A 731 13.89 19.39 32.34
CA ALA A 731 14.33 18.01 32.14
C ALA A 731 13.49 17.24 31.12
N THR A 732 12.28 17.71 30.81
CA THR A 732 11.34 17.10 29.85
C THR A 732 10.85 18.08 28.79
N ALA A 733 11.48 19.25 28.67
CA ALA A 733 11.04 20.32 27.78
C ALA A 733 11.33 20.04 26.30
N HIS A 734 12.35 19.24 25.98
CA HIS A 734 12.52 18.74 24.62
C HIS A 734 11.69 17.47 24.44
N PRO A 735 10.89 17.33 23.38
CA PRO A 735 10.47 18.32 22.37
C PRO A 735 9.02 18.83 22.62
N PHE A 736 8.62 18.93 23.90
CA PHE A 736 7.23 19.12 24.31
C PHE A 736 6.72 20.56 24.26
#